data_AF-A0A068NLC6-F1
#
_entry.id   AF-A0A068NLC6-F1
#
_cell.length_a   1.000
_cell.length_b   1.000
_cell.length_c   1.000
_cell.angle_alpha   90.00
_cell.angle_beta   90.00
_cell.angle_gamma   90.00
#
_symmetry.space_group_name_H-M   'P 1'
#
loop_
_entity.id
_entity.type
_entity.pdbx_description
1 polymer ?
#
loop_
_entity_poly.entity_id
_entity_poly.type
_entity_poly.pdbx_seq_one_letter_code
_entity_poly.pdbx_strand_id
1 'polypeptide(L)'
;MEPNCKPLTDVLDDLQKVAGDAPFLALGQTVFWDEPMKAGVSLMAKRLGKPRRLIAGVHDTDYFAKLPSGSRGNNGRFKALPHNDTTTRGLWSAAGEFSALFGSETVITREMLLAAGLRLSRLQQARPNILDEATEAWGWRGIVALGDHAPVTAEVPLKQLLPELMSTFDWATQVSLDMLAGEGRQMAEKLMDELRGEICDLSDGQATTLSEFYQRLLPIFYDFCANAHVDLETTRTTELLRFNPSTAGLPRFEMFGLFVDPNTREMANAAYDEAIQGSSGLYEVSRFGTGAIPFDLVIPGLGRGTIRLGKKAAVINTPVPQFLTYRKPLTCLRDLAELIEAKFGSNCVVVGKAVALIGMLARDHVFVFHEGASSYVKHSRRLHEILAAKGHPLPMNPILRIRYDTWAALRVCCSWLRLPEPLQRPFGTEEVCAPSLSNRWRDVADEQRGILSELGKLRRPIELIRFLDQRLGGSWRCLAEEYEGLHSRLQALQEDLAKLKEQRRALYTELRELRKLRVEAEMAKGRHWRERIFEKEPAPGDLAERERLTQEVEKVLHARTDADRRVHELRREQQALVSHPEVQRVHERRQSIELEAELKRLRIIRQAVTASRGMEQANRRPSAWWFRIVCPDGLWFRETVETAEYYLEPLS
;
A
#
# COMPACT_ATOMS: atom_id res chain seq x y z
N MET A 1 16.26 18.83 -2.15
CA MET A 1 17.17 19.46 -1.18
C MET A 1 16.94 18.72 0.12
N GLU A 2 17.95 18.05 0.68
CA GLU A 2 17.79 17.45 2.01
C GLU A 2 17.50 18.55 3.04
N PRO A 3 16.59 18.34 4.00
CA PRO A 3 16.32 19.35 5.02
C PRO A 3 17.59 19.62 5.82
N ASN A 4 17.88 20.89 6.11
CA ASN A 4 18.97 21.27 7.01
C ASN A 4 18.56 20.95 8.45
N CYS A 5 18.67 19.68 8.84
CA CYS A 5 18.40 19.23 10.19
C CYS A 5 19.33 19.89 11.20
N LYS A 6 18.79 20.29 12.34
CA LYS A 6 19.54 20.90 13.44
C LYS A 6 19.11 20.30 14.78
N PRO A 7 19.92 20.47 15.85
CA PRO A 7 19.48 20.22 17.22
C PRO A 7 18.19 20.99 17.55
N LEU A 8 17.34 20.43 18.42
CA LEU A 8 16.06 21.05 18.77
C LEU A 8 16.20 22.49 19.27
N THR A 9 17.25 22.79 20.05
CA THR A 9 17.51 24.13 20.59
C THR A 9 17.52 25.21 19.50
N ASP A 10 18.28 24.97 18.43
CA ASP A 10 18.42 25.91 17.32
C ASP A 10 17.09 26.07 16.56
N VAL A 11 16.37 24.96 16.39
CA VAL A 11 15.06 24.95 15.73
C VAL A 11 14.02 25.70 16.54
N LEU A 12 14.03 25.59 17.88
CA LEU A 12 13.14 26.35 18.76
C LEU A 12 13.46 27.84 18.74
N ASP A 13 14.75 28.21 18.63
CA ASP A 13 15.16 29.61 18.47
C ASP A 13 14.70 30.21 17.13
N ASP A 14 14.86 29.45 16.05
CA ASP A 14 14.33 29.85 14.75
C ASP A 14 12.80 29.92 14.77
N LEU A 15 12.14 28.97 15.45
CA LEU A 15 10.68 28.94 15.59
C LEU A 15 10.15 30.14 16.38
N GLN A 16 10.84 30.56 17.46
CA GLN A 16 10.45 31.72 18.23
C GLN A 16 10.44 33.00 17.38
N LYS A 17 11.40 33.14 16.46
CA LYS A 17 11.49 34.30 15.55
C LYS A 17 10.35 34.34 14.55
N VAL A 18 9.93 33.18 14.03
CA VAL A 18 8.96 33.11 12.91
C VAL A 18 7.52 32.87 13.35
N ALA A 19 7.29 32.25 14.50
CA ALA A 19 5.96 31.85 14.99
C ALA A 19 5.62 32.39 16.39
N GLY A 20 6.52 33.16 17.03
CA GLY A 20 6.32 33.66 18.38
C GLY A 20 5.95 32.54 19.36
N ASP A 21 4.99 32.78 20.25
CA ASP A 21 4.53 31.82 21.25
C ASP A 21 3.40 30.89 20.73
N ALA A 22 3.21 30.79 19.42
CA ALA A 22 2.16 29.94 18.85
C ALA A 22 2.29 28.50 19.36
N PRO A 23 1.22 27.89 19.92
CA PRO A 23 1.27 26.58 20.55
C PRO A 23 1.61 25.48 19.54
N PHE A 24 2.23 24.42 20.06
CA PHE A 24 2.38 23.18 19.31
C PHE A 24 1.03 22.48 19.17
N LEU A 25 0.71 22.05 17.96
CA LEU A 25 -0.47 21.26 17.67
C LEU A 25 -0.05 19.88 17.16
N ALA A 26 -0.31 18.88 18.01
CA ALA A 26 -0.27 17.47 17.68
C ALA A 26 -1.70 17.04 17.36
N LEU A 27 -2.01 16.81 16.09
CA LEU A 27 -3.37 16.52 15.64
C LEU A 27 -3.39 15.22 14.84
N GLY A 28 -4.00 14.18 15.41
CA GLY A 28 -4.05 12.85 14.81
C GLY A 28 -5.29 12.07 15.25
N GLN A 29 -5.56 10.97 14.55
CA GLN A 29 -6.55 9.96 14.95
C GLN A 29 -5.86 8.64 15.38
N THR A 30 -4.53 8.65 15.44
CA THR A 30 -3.65 7.50 15.68
C THR A 30 -3.20 7.40 17.14
N VAL A 31 -4.15 7.53 18.08
CA VAL A 31 -3.88 7.58 19.53
C VAL A 31 -3.07 6.38 20.03
N PHE A 32 -3.32 5.20 19.46
CA PHE A 32 -2.63 3.95 19.80
C PHE A 32 -1.31 3.73 19.05
N TRP A 33 -0.96 4.60 18.11
CA TRP A 33 0.22 4.42 17.27
C TRP A 33 1.27 5.48 17.59
N ASP A 34 1.54 6.40 16.67
CA ASP A 34 2.70 7.29 16.70
C ASP A 34 2.42 8.67 17.29
N GLU A 35 1.16 9.02 17.55
CA GLU A 35 0.79 10.34 18.08
C GLU A 35 1.47 10.63 19.44
N PRO A 36 1.50 9.70 20.41
CA PRO A 36 2.12 9.92 21.72
C PRO A 36 3.62 10.22 21.69
N MET A 37 4.32 9.86 20.61
CA MET A 37 5.75 10.18 20.48
C MET A 37 6.04 11.68 20.40
N LYS A 38 5.03 12.52 20.16
CA LYS A 38 5.20 13.99 20.19
C LYS A 38 5.41 14.53 21.60
N ALA A 39 5.18 13.72 22.64
CA ALA A 39 5.59 14.02 24.02
C ALA A 39 7.06 14.46 24.12
N GLY A 40 7.94 13.82 23.32
CA GLY A 40 9.37 14.12 23.31
C GLY A 40 9.68 15.59 23.03
N VAL A 41 8.93 16.24 22.13
CA VAL A 41 9.12 17.66 21.81
C VAL A 41 8.81 18.54 23.02
N SER A 42 7.67 18.31 23.68
CA SER A 42 7.25 19.11 24.84
C SER A 42 8.24 18.96 26.00
N LEU A 43 8.63 17.72 26.31
CA LEU A 43 9.58 17.41 27.37
C LEU A 43 10.97 18.02 27.10
N MET A 44 11.47 17.89 25.87
CA MET A 44 12.77 18.43 25.50
C MET A 44 12.75 19.96 25.46
N ALA A 45 11.70 20.59 24.93
CA ALA A 45 11.52 22.03 24.94
C ALA A 45 11.52 22.59 26.38
N LYS A 46 10.82 21.91 27.31
CA LYS A 46 10.85 22.24 28.74
C LYS A 46 12.25 22.09 29.33
N ARG A 47 12.96 21.00 29.05
CA ARG A 47 14.34 20.76 29.52
C ARG A 47 15.33 21.82 29.03
N LEU A 48 15.15 22.30 27.80
CA LEU A 48 15.97 23.35 27.19
C LEU A 48 15.62 24.77 27.67
N GLY A 49 14.67 24.91 28.61
CA GLY A 49 14.23 26.22 29.11
C GLY A 49 13.41 27.02 28.10
N LYS A 50 12.84 26.36 27.09
CA LYS A 50 12.02 26.96 26.02
C LYS A 50 10.65 26.28 25.97
N PRO A 51 9.90 26.19 27.08
CA PRO A 51 8.62 25.49 27.10
C PRO A 51 7.64 26.16 26.13
N ARG A 52 6.86 25.35 25.45
CA ARG A 52 5.78 25.80 24.58
C ARG A 52 4.57 24.93 24.83
N ARG A 53 3.40 25.56 24.87
CA ARG A 53 2.15 24.85 25.12
C ARG A 53 1.91 23.78 24.06
N LEU A 54 1.69 22.55 24.49
CA LEU A 54 1.34 21.43 23.63
C LEU A 54 -0.17 21.20 23.68
N ILE A 55 -0.81 21.24 22.51
CA ILE A 55 -2.21 20.88 22.33
C ILE A 55 -2.25 19.54 21.57
N ALA A 56 -2.70 18.49 22.24
CA ALA A 56 -2.93 17.17 21.66
C ALA A 56 -4.41 17.04 21.26
N GLY A 57 -4.69 17.05 19.97
CA GLY A 57 -6.04 17.02 19.42
C GLY A 57 -6.40 15.70 18.76
N VAL A 58 -7.65 15.27 18.95
CA VAL A 58 -8.26 14.20 18.14
C VAL A 58 -8.82 14.81 16.87
N HIS A 59 -8.39 14.32 15.69
CA HIS A 59 -8.96 14.76 14.41
C HIS A 59 -10.31 14.10 14.12
N ASP A 60 -11.35 14.45 14.86
CA ASP A 60 -12.67 13.84 14.81
C ASP A 60 -13.63 14.32 13.70
N THR A 61 -13.28 15.38 12.95
CA THR A 61 -14.10 15.89 11.84
C THR A 61 -13.93 15.09 10.55
N ASP A 62 -12.94 14.19 10.50
CA ASP A 62 -12.77 13.33 9.33
C ASP A 62 -13.78 12.18 9.31
N TYR A 63 -13.97 11.58 8.14
CA TYR A 63 -14.72 10.33 8.06
C TYR A 63 -13.94 9.22 8.77
N PHE A 64 -14.67 8.30 9.39
CA PHE A 64 -14.10 7.06 9.88
C PHE A 64 -13.61 6.21 8.70
N ALA A 65 -12.64 5.34 8.97
CA ALA A 65 -12.05 4.43 8.02
C ALA A 65 -13.09 3.58 7.27
N LYS A 66 -12.87 3.27 5.99
CA LYS A 66 -13.77 2.45 5.17
C LYS A 66 -13.00 1.54 4.22
N LEU A 67 -13.57 0.36 3.94
CA LEU A 67 -13.14 -0.49 2.85
C LEU A 67 -13.86 -0.11 1.53
N PRO A 68 -13.15 0.31 0.47
CA PRO A 68 -13.77 0.79 -0.78
C PRO A 68 -14.72 -0.21 -1.46
N SER A 69 -14.44 -1.51 -1.34
CA SER A 69 -15.20 -2.59 -1.97
C SER A 69 -16.43 -3.05 -1.17
N GLY A 70 -16.60 -2.59 0.07
CA GLY A 70 -17.62 -3.08 1.01
C GLY A 70 -17.37 -4.54 1.42
N SER A 71 -17.66 -4.90 2.67
CA SER A 71 -17.61 -6.31 3.08
C SER A 71 -18.96 -6.99 2.80
N ARG A 72 -19.05 -7.82 1.77
CA ARG A 72 -20.18 -8.75 1.62
C ARG A 72 -20.01 -9.88 2.63
N GLY A 73 -20.80 -9.89 3.71
CA GLY A 73 -20.98 -11.07 4.56
C GLY A 73 -20.61 -10.96 6.04
N ASN A 74 -20.27 -9.77 6.57
CA ASN A 74 -19.99 -9.61 8.00
C ASN A 74 -21.20 -9.04 8.77
N ASN A 75 -21.57 -9.68 9.87
CA ASN A 75 -22.67 -9.26 10.76
C ASN A 75 -22.30 -8.08 11.69
N GLY A 76 -21.05 -7.61 11.66
CA GLY A 76 -20.54 -6.51 12.50
C GLY A 76 -20.46 -5.17 11.76
N ARG A 77 -20.55 -4.05 12.49
CA ARG A 77 -20.49 -2.69 11.92
C ARG A 77 -19.05 -2.20 11.70
N PHE A 78 -18.10 -2.74 12.46
CA PHE A 78 -16.67 -2.41 12.41
C PHE A 78 -15.84 -3.68 12.37
N LYS A 79 -14.66 -3.63 11.74
CA LYS A 79 -13.72 -4.75 11.70
C LYS A 79 -12.28 -4.29 11.57
N ALA A 80 -11.38 -4.89 12.35
CA ALA A 80 -9.95 -4.77 12.18
C ALA A 80 -9.49 -5.61 10.99
N LEU A 81 -8.85 -4.96 10.02
CA LEU A 81 -8.33 -5.60 8.82
C LEU A 81 -6.85 -5.23 8.64
N PRO A 82 -6.04 -6.16 8.11
CA PRO A 82 -4.70 -5.80 7.66
C PRO A 82 -4.76 -5.04 6.31
N HIS A 83 -3.70 -4.30 5.99
CA HIS A 83 -3.56 -3.64 4.69
C HIS A 83 -2.79 -4.55 3.72
N ASN A 84 -3.32 -4.80 2.53
CA ASN A 84 -2.69 -5.56 1.46
C ASN A 84 -2.97 -4.90 0.09
N ASP A 85 -2.28 -5.33 -0.97
CA ASP A 85 -2.45 -4.75 -2.33
C ASP A 85 -3.52 -5.49 -3.16
N THR A 86 -4.45 -6.16 -2.50
CA THR A 86 -5.50 -6.96 -3.14
C THR A 86 -6.89 -6.64 -2.55
N THR A 87 -7.32 -7.38 -1.54
CA THR A 87 -8.67 -7.31 -0.95
C THR A 87 -8.89 -6.06 -0.11
N THR A 88 -7.84 -5.55 0.53
CA THR A 88 -7.87 -4.29 1.28
C THR A 88 -7.12 -3.15 0.57
N ARG A 89 -6.97 -3.26 -0.75
CA ARG A 89 -6.35 -2.21 -1.56
C ARG A 89 -7.15 -0.90 -1.47
N GLY A 90 -6.46 0.18 -1.12
CA GLY A 90 -7.10 1.48 -0.90
C GLY A 90 -7.89 1.56 0.40
N LEU A 91 -7.68 0.60 1.32
CA LEU A 91 -8.04 0.78 2.71
C LEU A 91 -7.38 2.06 3.21
N TRP A 92 -8.20 2.93 3.74
CA TRP A 92 -7.77 4.12 4.43
C TRP A 92 -8.28 3.99 5.86
N SER A 93 -7.34 3.78 6.78
CA SER A 93 -7.61 3.82 8.20
C SER A 93 -7.21 5.18 8.75
N ALA A 94 -7.99 5.67 9.69
CA ALA A 94 -7.81 7.02 10.21
C ALA A 94 -7.93 6.98 11.74
N ALA A 95 -9.05 6.46 12.27
CA ALA A 95 -9.32 6.37 13.71
C ALA A 95 -9.38 4.93 14.23
N GLY A 96 -8.22 4.27 14.38
CA GLY A 96 -8.13 2.90 14.91
C GLY A 96 -6.98 2.10 14.32
N GLU A 97 -5.81 2.72 14.23
CA GLU A 97 -4.59 2.11 13.70
C GLU A 97 -3.74 1.54 14.84
N PHE A 98 -3.24 0.33 14.64
CA PHE A 98 -2.42 -0.39 15.60
C PHE A 98 -1.23 -1.01 14.88
N SER A 99 -0.06 -0.95 15.52
CA SER A 99 1.11 -1.72 15.05
C SER A 99 1.81 -2.43 16.20
N ALA A 100 2.03 -3.74 16.04
CA ALA A 100 2.82 -4.53 16.97
C ALA A 100 4.32 -4.18 16.83
N LEU A 101 5.17 -4.55 17.79
CA LEU A 101 6.62 -4.31 17.72
C LEU A 101 7.21 -4.82 16.39
N PHE A 102 8.03 -3.97 15.73
CA PHE A 102 8.53 -4.13 14.35
C PHE A 102 7.51 -3.94 13.21
N GLY A 103 6.22 -3.81 13.53
CA GLY A 103 5.13 -3.69 12.59
C GLY A 103 5.09 -2.31 11.92
N SER A 104 4.63 -2.26 10.68
CA SER A 104 4.37 -1.01 9.97
C SER A 104 3.32 -1.21 8.89
N GLU A 105 2.71 -0.12 8.43
CA GLU A 105 1.77 -0.10 7.30
C GLU A 105 2.44 -0.33 5.93
N THR A 106 3.60 -0.99 5.88
CA THR A 106 4.35 -1.18 4.64
C THR A 106 3.73 -2.28 3.79
N VAL A 107 2.85 -1.89 2.87
CA VAL A 107 2.23 -2.80 1.90
C VAL A 107 3.23 -3.19 0.81
N ILE A 108 3.35 -4.49 0.53
CA ILE A 108 4.17 -5.00 -0.58
C ILE A 108 3.32 -4.96 -1.85
N THR A 109 3.55 -3.97 -2.72
CA THR A 109 2.71 -3.82 -3.91
C THR A 109 3.04 -4.84 -4.99
N ARG A 110 2.07 -5.14 -5.86
CA ARG A 110 2.26 -5.96 -7.07
C ARG A 110 3.36 -5.41 -7.96
N GLU A 111 3.52 -4.08 -8.00
CA GLU A 111 4.61 -3.44 -8.72
C GLU A 111 5.98 -3.82 -8.15
N MET A 112 6.13 -3.84 -6.81
CA MET A 112 7.37 -4.31 -6.17
C MET A 112 7.63 -5.79 -6.45
N LEU A 113 6.59 -6.64 -6.40
CA LEU A 113 6.70 -8.06 -6.72
C LEU A 113 7.18 -8.28 -8.16
N LEU A 114 6.60 -7.56 -9.12
CA LEU A 114 6.98 -7.61 -10.54
C LEU A 114 8.39 -7.06 -10.78
N ALA A 115 8.77 -5.96 -10.11
CA ALA A 115 10.10 -5.38 -10.20
C ALA A 115 11.18 -6.35 -9.68
N ALA A 116 10.89 -7.12 -8.63
CA ALA A 116 11.73 -8.21 -8.14
C ALA A 116 11.62 -9.50 -8.99
N GLY A 117 10.90 -9.43 -10.13
CA GLY A 117 10.80 -10.42 -11.20
C GLY A 117 9.87 -11.59 -10.95
N LEU A 118 8.97 -11.50 -9.96
CA LEU A 118 8.00 -12.54 -9.65
C LEU A 118 7.00 -12.76 -10.80
N ARG A 119 6.68 -14.03 -11.07
CA ARG A 119 5.69 -14.40 -12.10
C ARG A 119 4.28 -14.50 -11.52
N LEU A 120 3.62 -13.35 -11.31
CA LEU A 120 2.31 -13.25 -10.67
C LEU A 120 1.23 -14.16 -11.27
N SER A 121 1.07 -14.16 -12.60
CA SER A 121 0.02 -14.93 -13.29
C SER A 121 0.10 -16.43 -12.99
N ARG A 122 1.32 -16.97 -12.98
CA ARG A 122 1.58 -18.39 -12.67
C ARG A 122 1.20 -18.72 -11.22
N LEU A 123 1.58 -17.85 -10.28
CA LEU A 123 1.30 -18.07 -8.86
C LEU A 123 -0.19 -17.99 -8.55
N GLN A 124 -0.91 -17.02 -9.12
CA GLN A 124 -2.35 -16.86 -8.89
C GLN A 124 -3.16 -18.02 -9.47
N GLN A 125 -2.76 -18.59 -10.60
CA GLN A 125 -3.38 -19.79 -11.16
C GLN A 125 -3.20 -21.02 -10.26
N ALA A 126 -2.02 -21.18 -9.67
CA ALA A 126 -1.70 -22.33 -8.84
C ALA A 126 -2.22 -22.21 -7.39
N ARG A 127 -2.20 -21.01 -6.82
CA ARG A 127 -2.68 -20.71 -5.46
C ARG A 127 -3.53 -19.43 -5.47
N PRO A 128 -4.85 -19.56 -5.65
CA PRO A 128 -5.76 -18.44 -5.49
C PRO A 128 -5.59 -17.80 -4.10
N ASN A 129 -5.69 -16.47 -4.03
CA ASN A 129 -5.62 -15.67 -2.78
C ASN A 129 -4.25 -15.58 -2.08
N ILE A 130 -3.18 -16.21 -2.61
CA ILE A 130 -1.83 -16.12 -1.99
C ILE A 130 -1.31 -14.68 -1.87
N LEU A 131 -1.77 -13.78 -2.75
CA LEU A 131 -1.33 -12.40 -2.74
C LEU A 131 -1.86 -11.61 -1.54
N ASP A 132 -2.99 -11.99 -0.95
CA ASP A 132 -3.52 -11.28 0.22
C ASP A 132 -2.53 -11.39 1.39
N GLU A 133 -2.11 -12.60 1.72
CA GLU A 133 -1.10 -12.87 2.75
C GLU A 133 0.28 -12.32 2.34
N ALA A 134 0.67 -12.52 1.08
CA ALA A 134 2.01 -12.14 0.66
C ALA A 134 2.21 -10.62 0.59
N THR A 135 1.15 -9.86 0.29
CA THR A 135 1.18 -8.39 0.21
C THR A 135 0.78 -7.68 1.50
N GLU A 136 0.39 -8.45 2.52
CA GLU A 136 -0.02 -7.93 3.83
C GLU A 136 1.08 -7.10 4.51
N ALA A 137 0.75 -5.91 4.96
CA ALA A 137 1.57 -5.10 5.85
C ALA A 137 1.73 -5.82 7.20
N TRP A 138 2.93 -6.38 7.44
CA TRP A 138 3.15 -7.21 8.62
C TRP A 138 3.02 -6.40 9.92
N GLY A 139 2.33 -6.98 10.90
CA GLY A 139 2.24 -6.43 12.25
C GLY A 139 1.41 -5.14 12.34
N TRP A 140 0.62 -4.79 11.32
CA TRP A 140 -0.24 -3.61 11.31
C TRP A 140 -1.71 -3.98 11.03
N ARG A 141 -2.64 -3.31 11.72
CA ARG A 141 -4.08 -3.40 11.46
C ARG A 141 -4.76 -2.05 11.62
N GLY A 142 -5.79 -1.83 10.80
CA GLY A 142 -6.69 -0.67 10.89
C GLY A 142 -8.14 -1.14 11.06
N ILE A 143 -8.90 -0.46 11.93
CA ILE A 143 -10.33 -0.73 12.09
C ILE A 143 -11.12 0.06 11.07
N VAL A 144 -11.93 -0.62 10.26
CA VAL A 144 -12.78 -0.01 9.23
C VAL A 144 -14.26 -0.14 9.58
N ALA A 145 -15.06 0.85 9.17
CA ALA A 145 -16.51 0.73 9.11
C ALA A 145 -16.92 -0.11 7.90
N LEU A 146 -17.86 -1.03 8.13
CA LEU A 146 -18.36 -1.97 7.12
C LEU A 146 -19.66 -1.51 6.45
N GLY A 147 -20.25 -0.42 6.93
CA GLY A 147 -21.49 0.16 6.36
C GLY A 147 -21.28 0.88 5.02
N ASP A 148 -22.39 1.10 4.31
CA ASP A 148 -22.39 1.79 3.01
C ASP A 148 -21.86 3.22 3.08
N HIS A 149 -22.08 3.89 4.21
CA HIS A 149 -21.58 5.22 4.50
C HIS A 149 -20.60 5.20 5.68
N ALA A 150 -19.44 5.81 5.50
CA ALA A 150 -18.50 6.06 6.60
C ALA A 150 -19.09 7.15 7.51
N PRO A 151 -19.29 6.89 8.82
CA PRO A 151 -19.70 7.93 9.75
C PRO A 151 -18.59 8.97 9.92
N VAL A 152 -18.92 10.17 10.38
CA VAL A 152 -17.92 11.12 10.87
C VAL A 152 -17.39 10.60 12.21
N THR A 153 -16.07 10.63 12.43
CA THR A 153 -15.42 10.06 13.63
C THR A 153 -16.01 10.63 14.94
N ALA A 154 -16.35 11.93 14.95
CA ALA A 154 -17.03 12.61 16.06
C ALA A 154 -18.36 11.95 16.48
N GLU A 155 -19.05 11.30 15.55
CA GLU A 155 -20.38 10.73 15.74
C GLU A 155 -20.35 9.21 15.97
N VAL A 156 -19.16 8.57 15.96
CA VAL A 156 -19.03 7.12 16.15
C VAL A 156 -19.33 6.76 17.61
N PRO A 157 -20.40 5.98 17.90
CA PRO A 157 -20.72 5.59 19.27
C PRO A 157 -19.67 4.62 19.81
N LEU A 158 -19.06 4.96 20.96
CA LEU A 158 -17.97 4.17 21.54
C LEU A 158 -18.41 2.71 21.76
N LYS A 159 -19.60 2.50 22.33
CA LYS A 159 -20.15 1.17 22.64
C LYS A 159 -20.19 0.20 21.45
N GLN A 160 -20.33 0.71 20.22
CA GLN A 160 -20.38 -0.13 19.02
C GLN A 160 -18.99 -0.52 18.50
N LEU A 161 -17.99 0.33 18.74
CA LEU A 161 -16.62 0.14 18.26
C LEU A 161 -15.72 -0.51 19.32
N LEU A 162 -16.00 -0.28 20.60
CA LEU A 162 -15.16 -0.68 21.73
C LEU A 162 -14.75 -2.16 21.71
N PRO A 163 -15.63 -3.14 21.42
CA PRO A 163 -15.21 -4.54 21.38
C PRO A 163 -14.12 -4.82 20.34
N GLU A 164 -14.25 -4.27 19.12
CA GLU A 164 -13.23 -4.44 18.07
C GLU A 164 -11.97 -3.64 18.41
N LEU A 165 -12.13 -2.45 19.02
CA LEU A 165 -11.01 -1.62 19.47
C LEU A 165 -10.15 -2.35 20.52
N MET A 166 -10.78 -2.89 21.57
CA MET A 166 -10.09 -3.63 22.62
C MET A 166 -9.50 -4.94 22.09
N SER A 167 -10.21 -5.68 21.23
CA SER A 167 -9.67 -6.89 20.61
C SER A 167 -8.44 -6.60 19.74
N THR A 168 -8.40 -5.45 19.07
CA THR A 168 -7.26 -5.05 18.22
C THR A 168 -6.10 -4.57 19.08
N PHE A 169 -6.37 -3.83 20.16
CA PHE A 169 -5.37 -3.47 21.15
C PHE A 169 -4.72 -4.72 21.75
N ASP A 170 -5.53 -5.66 22.27
CA ASP A 170 -5.07 -6.93 22.85
C ASP A 170 -4.24 -7.75 21.84
N TRP A 171 -4.64 -7.77 20.56
CA TRP A 171 -3.83 -8.39 19.50
C TRP A 171 -2.46 -7.71 19.33
N ALA A 172 -2.44 -6.39 19.22
CA ALA A 172 -1.20 -5.65 18.93
C ALA A 172 -0.21 -5.74 20.09
N THR A 173 -0.72 -5.72 21.33
CA THR A 173 0.09 -5.81 22.54
C THR A 173 0.59 -7.23 22.75
N GLN A 174 -0.25 -8.26 22.59
CA GLN A 174 0.17 -9.66 22.68
C GLN A 174 1.26 -10.00 21.66
N VAL A 175 1.08 -9.60 20.39
CA VAL A 175 2.11 -9.81 19.36
C VAL A 175 3.39 -9.07 19.71
N SER A 176 3.31 -7.88 20.31
CA SER A 176 4.49 -7.15 20.77
C SER A 176 5.22 -7.85 21.92
N LEU A 177 4.46 -8.38 22.90
CA LEU A 177 5.00 -9.12 24.04
C LEU A 177 5.66 -10.44 23.61
N ASP A 178 5.14 -11.08 22.56
CA ASP A 178 5.74 -12.29 22.00
C ASP A 178 7.10 -12.03 21.32
N MET A 179 7.41 -10.77 21.02
CA MET A 179 8.73 -10.34 20.54
C MET A 179 9.72 -10.03 21.67
N LEU A 180 9.33 -10.18 22.93
CA LEU A 180 10.21 -10.01 24.09
C LEU A 180 10.63 -11.37 24.65
N ALA A 181 11.90 -11.50 25.04
CA ALA A 181 12.45 -12.70 25.67
C ALA A 181 12.86 -12.47 27.13
N GLY A 182 12.85 -13.54 27.93
CA GLY A 182 13.35 -13.54 29.31
C GLY A 182 12.50 -12.71 30.30
N GLU A 183 13.17 -12.18 31.34
CA GLU A 183 12.52 -11.42 32.43
C GLU A 183 11.87 -10.10 31.96
N GLY A 184 12.38 -9.51 30.87
CA GLY A 184 11.80 -8.30 30.27
C GLY A 184 10.35 -8.50 29.83
N ARG A 185 9.98 -9.72 29.42
CA ARG A 185 8.60 -10.05 29.03
C ARG A 185 7.63 -9.98 30.20
N GLN A 186 8.00 -10.51 31.37
CA GLN A 186 7.10 -10.52 32.54
C GLN A 186 6.81 -9.11 33.05
N MET A 187 7.81 -8.23 33.06
CA MET A 187 7.62 -6.83 33.42
C MET A 187 6.74 -6.11 32.39
N ALA A 188 6.97 -6.36 31.10
CA ALA A 188 6.17 -5.80 30.02
C ALA A 188 4.70 -6.25 30.07
N GLU A 189 4.44 -7.53 30.37
CA GLU A 189 3.08 -8.08 30.57
C GLU A 189 2.36 -7.30 31.66
N LYS A 190 3.00 -7.10 32.83
CA LYS A 190 2.42 -6.33 33.93
C LYS A 190 2.10 -4.87 33.53
N LEU A 191 3.04 -4.19 32.86
CA LEU A 191 2.83 -2.81 32.40
C LEU A 191 1.69 -2.70 31.38
N MET A 192 1.54 -3.72 30.52
CA MET A 192 0.45 -3.78 29.56
C MET A 192 -0.90 -4.05 30.22
N ASP A 193 -0.93 -4.91 31.24
CA ASP A 193 -2.15 -5.18 32.03
C ASP A 193 -2.59 -3.92 32.80
N GLU A 194 -1.65 -3.17 33.37
CA GLU A 194 -1.90 -1.87 34.02
C GLU A 194 -2.51 -0.86 33.02
N LEU A 195 -1.86 -0.67 31.87
CA LEU A 195 -2.37 0.23 30.81
C LEU A 195 -3.74 -0.22 30.30
N ARG A 196 -3.94 -1.53 30.12
CA ARG A 196 -5.22 -2.09 29.70
C ARG A 196 -6.31 -1.83 30.74
N GLY A 197 -5.98 -1.93 32.02
CA GLY A 197 -6.87 -1.57 33.13
C GLY A 197 -7.33 -0.12 33.05
N GLU A 198 -6.41 0.83 32.85
CA GLU A 198 -6.73 2.25 32.70
C GLU A 198 -7.65 2.51 31.49
N ILE A 199 -7.41 1.83 30.37
CA ILE A 199 -8.26 1.91 29.17
C ILE A 199 -9.67 1.40 29.49
N CYS A 200 -9.79 0.27 30.19
CA CYS A 200 -11.07 -0.31 30.60
C CYS A 200 -11.84 0.63 31.52
N ASP A 201 -11.20 1.14 32.57
CA ASP A 201 -11.80 2.09 33.52
C ASP A 201 -12.29 3.35 32.81
N LEU A 202 -11.51 3.85 31.85
CA LEU A 202 -11.90 5.01 31.05
C LEU A 202 -13.10 4.71 30.14
N SER A 203 -13.18 3.49 29.61
CA SER A 203 -14.26 3.04 28.73
C SER A 203 -15.59 2.82 29.46
N ASP A 204 -15.53 2.44 30.74
CA ASP A 204 -16.70 2.33 31.62
C ASP A 204 -17.18 3.69 32.15
N GLY A 205 -16.39 4.74 31.91
CA GLY A 205 -16.72 6.12 32.24
C GLY A 205 -17.82 6.74 31.36
N GLN A 206 -17.96 8.06 31.46
CA GLN A 206 -19.04 8.81 30.79
C GLN A 206 -18.82 9.09 29.28
N ALA A 207 -17.76 8.55 28.65
CA ALA A 207 -17.50 8.83 27.24
C ALA A 207 -18.54 8.11 26.36
N THR A 208 -19.26 8.88 25.54
CA THR A 208 -20.34 8.35 24.69
C THR A 208 -19.89 8.08 23.26
N THR A 209 -18.91 8.86 22.79
CA THR A 209 -18.35 8.79 21.43
C THR A 209 -16.88 8.39 21.45
N LEU A 210 -16.39 7.88 20.32
CA LEU A 210 -14.97 7.55 20.16
C LEU A 210 -14.06 8.76 20.41
N SER A 211 -14.50 9.94 20.00
CA SER A 211 -13.68 11.15 20.06
C SER A 211 -13.52 11.66 21.48
N GLU A 212 -14.56 11.56 22.31
CA GLU A 212 -14.48 11.84 23.75
C GLU A 212 -13.56 10.85 24.47
N PHE A 213 -13.67 9.57 24.12
CA PHE A 213 -12.81 8.53 24.66
C PHE A 213 -11.34 8.79 24.31
N TYR A 214 -11.03 9.03 23.05
CA TYR A 214 -9.68 9.35 22.58
C TYR A 214 -9.12 10.63 23.21
N GLN A 215 -9.93 11.69 23.34
CA GLN A 215 -9.50 12.93 23.96
C GLN A 215 -9.05 12.72 25.41
N ARG A 216 -9.76 11.87 26.17
CA ARG A 216 -9.39 11.51 27.55
C ARG A 216 -8.26 10.49 27.62
N LEU A 217 -8.07 9.70 26.57
CA LEU A 217 -7.03 8.69 26.49
C LEU A 217 -5.65 9.26 26.13
N LEU A 218 -5.61 10.39 25.42
CA LEU A 218 -4.37 11.05 25.00
C LEU A 218 -3.39 11.31 26.17
N PRO A 219 -3.76 11.92 27.30
CA PRO A 219 -2.83 12.14 28.41
C PRO A 219 -2.23 10.84 28.94
N ILE A 220 -3.03 9.78 29.08
CA ILE A 220 -2.60 8.47 29.56
C ILE A 220 -1.51 7.90 28.65
N PHE A 221 -1.75 7.92 27.33
CA PHE A 221 -0.80 7.37 26.37
C PHE A 221 0.46 8.21 26.22
N TYR A 222 0.37 9.54 26.31
CA TYR A 222 1.53 10.42 26.31
C TYR A 222 2.42 10.15 27.53
N ASP A 223 1.84 10.05 28.72
CA ASP A 223 2.56 9.77 29.96
C ASP A 223 3.18 8.37 29.95
N PHE A 224 2.42 7.37 29.51
CA PHE A 224 2.87 5.99 29.40
C PHE A 224 4.04 5.84 28.41
N CYS A 225 3.93 6.46 27.23
CA CYS A 225 4.96 6.43 26.20
C CYS A 225 6.26 7.09 26.68
N ALA A 226 6.14 8.27 27.30
CA ALA A 226 7.27 9.05 27.78
C ALA A 226 7.90 8.52 29.08
N ASN A 227 7.20 7.63 29.80
CA ASN A 227 7.53 7.24 31.17
C ASN A 227 7.71 8.46 32.10
N ALA A 228 6.90 9.50 31.89
CA ALA A 228 6.94 10.75 32.63
C ALA A 228 5.67 11.54 32.36
N HIS A 229 5.28 12.40 33.31
CA HIS A 229 4.15 13.29 33.10
C HIS A 229 4.44 14.34 32.02
N VAL A 230 3.54 14.45 31.04
CA VAL A 230 3.60 15.40 29.93
C VAL A 230 2.53 16.46 30.14
N ASP A 231 2.97 17.70 30.33
CA ASP A 231 2.07 18.85 30.41
C ASP A 231 1.48 19.15 29.01
N LEU A 232 0.19 18.88 28.84
CA LEU A 232 -0.53 19.05 27.58
C LEU A 232 -1.99 19.43 27.80
N GLU A 233 -2.54 20.15 26.84
CA GLU A 233 -3.97 20.41 26.69
C GLU A 233 -4.56 19.41 25.68
N THR A 234 -5.79 18.92 25.91
CA THR A 234 -6.47 18.06 24.94
C THR A 234 -7.60 18.80 24.23
N THR A 235 -7.84 18.45 22.98
CA THR A 235 -8.93 19.04 22.20
C THR A 235 -9.45 18.08 21.12
N ARG A 236 -10.45 18.54 20.37
CA ARG A 236 -11.00 17.87 19.19
C ARG A 236 -11.10 18.85 18.04
N THR A 237 -11.02 18.39 16.80
CA THR A 237 -11.27 19.28 15.65
C THR A 237 -12.69 19.85 15.66
N THR A 238 -13.67 19.17 16.22
CA THR A 238 -15.01 19.73 16.45
C THR A 238 -15.05 20.93 17.39
N GLU A 239 -14.06 21.06 18.27
CA GLU A 239 -13.88 22.23 19.14
C GLU A 239 -13.02 23.30 18.46
N LEU A 240 -11.85 22.92 17.94
CA LEU A 240 -10.90 23.85 17.31
C LEU A 240 -11.47 24.56 16.07
N LEU A 241 -12.31 23.88 15.30
CA LEU A 241 -12.85 24.36 14.02
C LEU A 241 -14.33 24.74 14.13
N ARG A 242 -14.89 24.83 15.34
CA ARG A 242 -16.26 25.29 15.56
C ARG A 242 -16.46 26.64 14.87
N PHE A 243 -17.50 26.74 14.05
CA PHE A 243 -17.74 27.91 13.22
C PHE A 243 -19.12 28.50 13.51
N ASN A 244 -19.13 29.62 14.21
CA ASN A 244 -20.30 30.42 14.56
C ASN A 244 -19.88 31.90 14.64
N PRO A 245 -20.80 32.86 14.85
CA PRO A 245 -20.48 34.29 14.86
C PRO A 245 -19.40 34.68 15.88
N SER A 246 -19.24 33.93 16.97
CA SER A 246 -18.20 34.18 17.98
C SER A 246 -16.80 33.71 17.55
N THR A 247 -16.72 32.70 16.67
CA THR A 247 -15.44 32.11 16.24
C THR A 247 -15.07 32.43 14.79
N ALA A 248 -16.00 32.91 13.96
CA ALA A 248 -15.79 33.19 12.55
C ALA A 248 -14.71 34.24 12.26
N GLY A 249 -14.37 35.08 13.25
CA GLY A 249 -13.28 36.06 13.18
C GLY A 249 -11.90 35.54 13.56
N LEU A 250 -11.75 34.27 13.93
CA LEU A 250 -10.44 33.70 14.29
C LEU A 250 -9.53 33.55 13.04
N PRO A 251 -8.20 33.73 13.18
CA PRO A 251 -7.26 33.71 12.04
C PRO A 251 -7.36 32.45 11.18
N ARG A 252 -7.60 31.28 11.80
CA ARG A 252 -7.80 30.01 11.09
C ARG A 252 -8.89 30.00 10.02
N PHE A 253 -9.87 30.90 10.08
CA PHE A 253 -10.94 30.99 9.09
C PHE A 253 -10.69 32.01 7.98
N GLU A 254 -9.63 32.82 8.06
CA GLU A 254 -9.36 33.85 7.04
C GLU A 254 -9.22 33.26 5.62
N MET A 255 -8.53 32.12 5.49
CA MET A 255 -8.43 31.42 4.21
C MET A 255 -9.80 31.03 3.67
N PHE A 256 -10.69 30.52 4.53
CA PHE A 256 -12.06 30.18 4.14
C PHE A 256 -12.80 31.41 3.61
N GLY A 257 -12.52 32.59 4.15
CA GLY A 257 -13.03 33.87 3.66
C GLY A 257 -12.77 34.12 2.18
N LEU A 258 -11.59 33.74 1.67
CA LEU A 258 -11.23 33.89 0.25
C LEU A 258 -12.12 33.07 -0.68
N PHE A 259 -12.64 31.94 -0.21
CA PHE A 259 -13.55 31.07 -0.96
C PHE A 259 -15.02 31.48 -0.79
N VAL A 260 -15.35 32.17 0.30
CA VAL A 260 -16.70 32.68 0.56
C VAL A 260 -16.94 33.99 -0.17
N ASP A 261 -16.00 34.92 -0.22
CA ASP A 261 -16.16 36.22 -0.89
C ASP A 261 -16.25 36.05 -2.43
N PRO A 262 -17.35 36.48 -3.09
CA PRO A 262 -17.52 36.42 -4.53
C PRO A 262 -16.40 37.10 -5.33
N ASN A 263 -15.73 38.11 -4.77
CA ASN A 263 -14.67 38.85 -5.45
C ASN A 263 -13.37 38.04 -5.56
N THR A 264 -13.13 37.12 -4.62
CA THR A 264 -11.90 36.31 -4.55
C THR A 264 -12.13 34.84 -4.86
N ARG A 265 -13.37 34.35 -4.81
CA ARG A 265 -13.71 32.92 -4.90
C ARG A 265 -13.19 32.24 -6.15
N GLU A 266 -13.40 32.82 -7.32
CA GLU A 266 -12.99 32.21 -8.59
C GLU A 266 -11.47 32.05 -8.65
N MET A 267 -10.75 33.10 -8.22
CA MET A 267 -9.30 33.10 -8.11
C MET A 267 -8.79 32.04 -7.12
N ALA A 268 -9.40 31.95 -5.94
CA ALA A 268 -9.01 31.01 -4.89
C ALA A 268 -9.27 29.55 -5.30
N ASN A 269 -10.40 29.27 -5.97
CA ASN A 269 -10.70 27.96 -6.54
C ASN A 269 -9.67 27.58 -7.62
N ALA A 270 -9.33 28.50 -8.52
CA ALA A 270 -8.31 28.25 -9.54
C ALA A 270 -6.92 27.99 -8.91
N ALA A 271 -6.57 28.69 -7.83
CA ALA A 271 -5.33 28.44 -7.09
C ALA A 271 -5.30 27.05 -6.44
N TYR A 272 -6.42 26.60 -5.88
CA TYR A 272 -6.56 25.24 -5.34
C TYR A 272 -6.38 24.17 -6.42
N ASP A 273 -7.09 24.32 -7.54
CA ASP A 273 -7.04 23.34 -8.64
C ASP A 273 -5.63 23.28 -9.25
N GLU A 274 -4.95 24.42 -9.41
CA GLU A 274 -3.55 24.49 -9.84
C GLU A 274 -2.61 23.78 -8.85
N ALA A 275 -2.81 23.96 -7.53
CA ALA A 275 -1.93 23.39 -6.51
C ALA A 275 -1.96 21.84 -6.46
N ILE A 276 -3.03 21.22 -6.97
CA ILE A 276 -3.20 19.77 -6.99
C ILE A 276 -2.99 19.13 -8.38
N GLN A 277 -2.68 19.92 -9.42
CA GLN A 277 -2.44 19.39 -10.76
C GLN A 277 -1.35 18.30 -10.77
N GLY A 278 -1.60 17.23 -11.54
CA GLY A 278 -0.68 16.09 -11.65
C GLY A 278 -0.69 15.13 -10.45
N SER A 279 -1.55 15.35 -9.46
CA SER A 279 -1.66 14.48 -8.28
C SER A 279 -2.64 13.34 -8.51
N SER A 280 -2.21 12.10 -8.28
CA SER A 280 -3.12 10.96 -8.25
C SER A 280 -3.93 10.95 -6.94
N GLY A 281 -5.26 10.91 -7.03
CA GLY A 281 -6.14 10.75 -5.86
C GLY A 281 -6.66 12.05 -5.21
N LEU A 282 -6.30 13.22 -5.75
CA LEU A 282 -6.91 14.50 -5.40
C LEU A 282 -7.86 14.96 -6.50
N TYR A 283 -8.93 15.66 -6.13
CA TYR A 283 -9.97 16.11 -7.06
C TYR A 283 -10.06 17.63 -7.09
N GLU A 284 -10.14 18.18 -8.30
CA GLU A 284 -10.49 19.57 -8.53
C GLU A 284 -11.85 19.92 -7.93
N VAL A 285 -12.04 21.20 -7.58
CA VAL A 285 -13.27 21.70 -6.96
C VAL A 285 -14.49 21.39 -7.82
N SER A 286 -14.34 21.46 -9.16
CA SER A 286 -15.37 21.16 -10.15
C SER A 286 -16.01 19.77 -9.98
N ARG A 287 -15.26 18.78 -9.49
CA ARG A 287 -15.74 17.40 -9.26
C ARG A 287 -16.78 17.30 -8.15
N PHE A 288 -16.84 18.27 -7.24
CA PHE A 288 -17.82 18.31 -6.14
C PHE A 288 -19.12 19.04 -6.51
N GLY A 289 -19.25 19.47 -7.77
CA GLY A 289 -20.43 20.09 -8.33
C GLY A 289 -20.36 21.62 -8.40
N THR A 290 -21.28 22.22 -9.17
CA THR A 290 -21.30 23.66 -9.42
C THR A 290 -21.37 24.46 -8.12
N GLY A 291 -20.49 25.47 -8.01
CA GLY A 291 -20.40 26.37 -6.85
C GLY A 291 -19.67 25.79 -5.64
N ALA A 292 -19.06 24.59 -5.76
CA ALA A 292 -18.26 24.01 -4.69
C ALA A 292 -17.06 24.88 -4.32
N ILE A 293 -16.61 24.70 -3.08
CA ILE A 293 -15.37 25.22 -2.52
C ILE A 293 -14.66 24.08 -1.78
N PRO A 294 -13.34 24.13 -1.53
CA PRO A 294 -12.59 23.03 -0.92
C PRO A 294 -12.77 22.95 0.61
N PHE A 295 -13.99 23.17 1.09
CA PHE A 295 -14.39 23.15 2.49
C PHE A 295 -15.66 22.32 2.65
N ASP A 296 -15.71 21.57 3.74
CA ASP A 296 -16.89 20.84 4.17
C ASP A 296 -17.47 21.49 5.44
N LEU A 297 -18.78 21.35 5.61
CA LEU A 297 -19.47 21.66 6.86
C LEU A 297 -19.84 20.34 7.52
N VAL A 298 -19.44 20.17 8.78
CA VAL A 298 -19.95 19.11 9.66
C VAL A 298 -21.11 19.68 10.44
N ILE A 299 -22.28 19.06 10.30
CA ILE A 299 -23.50 19.43 11.00
C ILE A 299 -23.86 18.29 11.95
N PRO A 300 -23.87 18.52 13.28
CA PRO A 300 -24.18 17.48 14.25
C PRO A 300 -25.47 16.71 13.93
N GLY A 301 -25.37 15.39 13.81
CA GLY A 301 -26.48 14.49 13.53
C GLY A 301 -26.96 14.45 12.07
N LEU A 302 -26.45 15.35 11.21
CA LEU A 302 -26.75 15.38 9.77
C LEU A 302 -25.53 15.00 8.91
N GLY A 303 -24.35 14.88 9.52
CA GLY A 303 -23.11 14.45 8.91
C GLY A 303 -22.25 15.56 8.31
N ARG A 304 -21.23 15.16 7.56
CA ARG A 304 -20.28 16.04 6.87
C ARG A 304 -20.59 16.13 5.37
N GLY A 305 -20.48 17.33 4.79
CA GLY A 305 -20.71 17.54 3.37
C GLY A 305 -20.03 18.77 2.79
N THR A 306 -19.70 18.71 1.50
CA THR A 306 -19.05 19.81 0.79
C THR A 306 -19.96 21.02 0.64
N ILE A 307 -19.41 22.20 0.94
CA ILE A 307 -20.11 23.48 0.84
C ILE A 307 -20.14 23.90 -0.63
N ARG A 308 -21.33 24.26 -1.11
CA ARG A 308 -21.57 24.84 -2.43
C ARG A 308 -22.26 26.18 -2.27
N LEU A 309 -21.69 27.24 -2.83
CA LEU A 309 -22.18 28.60 -2.70
C LEU A 309 -22.75 29.11 -4.03
N GLY A 310 -24.05 29.43 -4.03
CA GLY A 310 -24.74 30.08 -5.14
C GLY A 310 -24.92 31.59 -4.92
N LYS A 311 -25.77 32.22 -5.75
CA LYS A 311 -26.09 33.66 -5.64
C LYS A 311 -27.13 33.97 -4.55
N LYS A 312 -28.03 33.04 -4.26
CA LYS A 312 -29.18 33.19 -3.34
C LYS A 312 -29.35 32.02 -2.37
N ALA A 313 -28.51 31.01 -2.46
CA ALA A 313 -28.55 29.84 -1.60
C ALA A 313 -27.20 29.14 -1.55
N ALA A 314 -26.92 28.46 -0.45
CA ALA A 314 -25.86 27.48 -0.33
C ALA A 314 -26.44 26.08 -0.16
N VAL A 315 -25.70 25.07 -0.62
CA VAL A 315 -26.02 23.66 -0.46
C VAL A 315 -24.87 22.99 0.25
N ILE A 316 -25.17 22.21 1.29
CA ILE A 316 -24.22 21.35 1.98
C ILE A 316 -24.52 19.92 1.56
N ASN A 317 -23.60 19.30 0.82
CA ASN A 317 -23.76 17.95 0.28
C ASN A 317 -23.48 16.87 1.35
N THR A 318 -24.26 16.84 2.43
CA THR A 318 -24.29 15.70 3.37
C THR A 318 -25.07 14.52 2.74
N PRO A 319 -25.22 13.34 3.39
CA PRO A 319 -26.00 12.23 2.81
C PRO A 319 -27.43 12.63 2.41
N VAL A 320 -28.04 13.55 3.15
CA VAL A 320 -29.29 14.23 2.78
C VAL A 320 -28.98 15.72 2.62
N PRO A 321 -28.92 16.27 1.38
CA PRO A 321 -28.48 17.63 1.13
C PRO A 321 -29.22 18.68 1.98
N GLN A 322 -28.45 19.59 2.57
CA GLN A 322 -28.97 20.68 3.42
C GLN A 322 -28.86 22.03 2.69
N PHE A 323 -29.88 22.87 2.81
CA PHE A 323 -29.97 24.14 2.08
C PHE A 323 -29.92 25.35 3.02
N LEU A 324 -29.16 26.39 2.68
CA LEU A 324 -29.21 27.70 3.34
C LEU A 324 -29.69 28.72 2.32
N THR A 325 -30.72 29.51 2.64
CA THR A 325 -31.28 30.50 1.71
C THR A 325 -30.94 31.90 2.18
N TYR A 326 -30.52 32.77 1.24
CA TYR A 326 -30.16 34.16 1.54
C TYR A 326 -30.56 35.10 0.39
N ARG A 327 -30.89 36.35 0.73
CA ARG A 327 -31.44 37.33 -0.24
C ARG A 327 -30.37 37.94 -1.14
N LYS A 328 -29.16 38.11 -0.61
CA LYS A 328 -27.99 38.70 -1.30
C LYS A 328 -26.81 37.72 -1.20
N PRO A 329 -25.89 37.71 -2.18
CA PRO A 329 -24.67 36.92 -2.08
C PRO A 329 -23.92 37.20 -0.77
N LEU A 330 -23.40 36.15 -0.15
CA LEU A 330 -22.56 36.27 1.04
C LEU A 330 -21.30 37.03 0.69
N THR A 331 -20.91 38.01 1.49
CA THR A 331 -19.70 38.83 1.27
C THR A 331 -18.71 38.73 2.42
N CYS A 332 -19.11 38.17 3.56
CA CYS A 332 -18.24 37.95 4.70
C CYS A 332 -18.57 36.62 5.41
N LEU A 333 -17.61 36.15 6.21
CA LEU A 333 -17.75 34.92 6.99
C LEU A 333 -18.80 35.03 8.10
N ARG A 334 -18.98 36.22 8.67
CA ARG A 334 -19.94 36.46 9.74
C ARG A 334 -21.37 36.18 9.29
N ASP A 335 -21.77 36.68 8.12
CA ASP A 335 -23.10 36.42 7.55
C ASP A 335 -23.34 34.91 7.35
N LEU A 336 -22.32 34.19 6.87
CA LEU A 336 -22.41 32.75 6.70
C LEU A 336 -22.53 32.02 8.04
N ALA A 337 -21.77 32.46 9.05
CA ALA A 337 -21.81 31.90 10.39
C ALA A 337 -23.18 32.10 11.07
N GLU A 338 -23.76 33.29 10.95
CA GLU A 338 -25.10 33.61 11.46
C GLU A 338 -26.18 32.73 10.80
N LEU A 339 -26.09 32.51 9.49
CA LEU A 339 -27.02 31.62 8.77
C LEU A 339 -26.89 30.16 9.18
N ILE A 340 -25.66 29.67 9.34
CA ILE A 340 -25.39 28.29 9.78
C ILE A 340 -25.92 28.09 11.19
N GLU A 341 -25.58 28.99 12.12
CA GLU A 341 -26.02 28.90 13.52
C GLU A 341 -27.54 28.99 13.64
N ALA A 342 -28.18 29.92 12.94
CA ALA A 342 -29.64 30.07 12.98
C ALA A 342 -30.38 28.83 12.49
N LYS A 343 -29.82 28.07 11.54
CA LYS A 343 -30.46 26.88 10.99
C LYS A 343 -30.10 25.59 11.71
N PHE A 344 -28.83 25.41 12.06
CA PHE A 344 -28.28 24.14 12.50
C PHE A 344 -27.71 24.18 13.94
N GLY A 345 -27.63 25.35 14.56
CA GLY A 345 -27.06 25.56 15.89
C GLY A 345 -25.57 25.88 15.88
N SER A 346 -25.07 26.25 17.06
CA SER A 346 -23.75 26.85 17.28
C SER A 346 -22.56 25.87 17.22
N ASN A 347 -22.85 24.57 17.12
CA ASN A 347 -21.87 23.48 17.15
C ASN A 347 -21.46 22.98 15.76
N CYS A 348 -21.81 23.71 14.70
CA CYS A 348 -21.35 23.38 13.35
C CYS A 348 -19.84 23.65 13.20
N VAL A 349 -19.20 22.90 12.31
CA VAL A 349 -17.76 22.92 12.14
C VAL A 349 -17.40 23.09 10.67
N VAL A 350 -16.59 24.10 10.35
CA VAL A 350 -16.06 24.28 8.99
C VAL A 350 -14.67 23.65 8.94
N VAL A 351 -14.51 22.67 8.07
CA VAL A 351 -13.25 21.93 7.89
C VAL A 351 -12.77 22.07 6.45
N GLY A 352 -11.54 22.52 6.27
CA GLY A 352 -10.89 22.49 4.97
C GLY A 352 -10.68 21.03 4.52
N LYS A 353 -10.78 20.77 3.23
CA LYS A 353 -10.26 19.49 2.69
C LYS A 353 -8.75 19.42 2.91
N ALA A 354 -8.14 18.24 2.77
CA ALA A 354 -6.77 17.96 3.22
C ALA A 354 -5.70 19.03 2.88
N VAL A 355 -5.78 19.64 1.69
CA VAL A 355 -4.88 20.72 1.24
C VAL A 355 -5.14 22.07 1.94
N ALA A 356 -6.40 22.40 2.26
CA ALA A 356 -6.76 23.66 2.90
C ALA A 356 -6.66 23.60 4.43
N LEU A 357 -6.90 22.43 5.04
CA LEU A 357 -6.93 22.26 6.50
C LEU A 357 -5.60 22.63 7.18
N ILE A 358 -4.48 22.25 6.57
CA ILE A 358 -3.14 22.57 7.09
C ILE A 358 -2.98 24.10 7.16
N GLY A 359 -3.34 24.80 6.08
CA GLY A 359 -3.30 26.26 6.05
C GLY A 359 -4.19 26.93 7.09
N MET A 360 -5.42 26.42 7.29
CA MET A 360 -6.32 26.95 8.32
C MET A 360 -5.68 26.90 9.72
N LEU A 361 -5.24 25.72 10.14
CA LEU A 361 -4.75 25.53 11.51
C LEU A 361 -3.36 26.15 11.73
N ALA A 362 -2.53 26.23 10.68
CA ALA A 362 -1.21 26.87 10.72
C ALA A 362 -1.27 28.39 10.94
N ARG A 363 -2.44 29.03 10.79
CA ARG A 363 -2.61 30.45 11.16
C ARG A 363 -2.44 30.69 12.67
N ASP A 364 -2.78 29.68 13.48
CA ASP A 364 -2.82 29.81 14.95
C ASP A 364 -1.86 28.86 15.68
N HIS A 365 -1.34 27.85 14.99
CA HIS A 365 -0.54 26.79 15.62
C HIS A 365 0.70 26.44 14.80
N VAL A 366 1.70 25.88 15.48
CA VAL A 366 2.82 25.18 14.86
C VAL A 366 2.48 23.68 14.86
N PHE A 367 2.25 23.11 13.68
CA PHE A 367 2.05 21.66 13.60
C PHE A 367 3.31 20.90 13.99
N VAL A 368 3.15 19.81 14.72
CA VAL A 368 4.23 18.88 15.06
C VAL A 368 4.01 17.58 14.28
N PHE A 369 4.81 17.35 13.24
CA PHE A 369 4.68 16.19 12.37
C PHE A 369 5.96 15.34 12.39
N HIS A 370 5.79 14.03 12.40
CA HIS A 370 6.89 13.10 12.11
C HIS A 370 7.32 13.21 10.64
N GLU A 371 8.55 12.80 10.35
CA GLU A 371 9.12 12.71 9.01
C GLU A 371 8.22 11.85 8.12
N GLY A 372 7.84 12.38 6.95
CA GLY A 372 6.93 11.72 6.01
C GLY A 372 5.43 11.77 6.39
N ALA A 373 5.04 12.32 7.54
CA ALA A 373 3.63 12.47 7.89
C ALA A 373 2.93 13.52 7.00
N SER A 374 1.68 13.25 6.64
CA SER A 374 0.86 14.08 5.73
C SER A 374 1.49 14.31 4.34
N SER A 375 1.00 13.55 3.35
CA SER A 375 1.38 13.71 1.93
C SER A 375 0.88 15.02 1.31
N TYR A 376 -0.02 15.74 1.98
CA TYR A 376 -0.69 16.95 1.48
C TYR A 376 0.08 18.25 1.71
N VAL A 377 1.14 18.24 2.53
CA VAL A 377 1.89 19.45 2.89
C VAL A 377 2.45 20.16 1.66
N LYS A 378 3.01 19.42 0.70
CA LYS A 378 3.53 19.99 -0.56
C LYS A 378 2.46 20.74 -1.37
N HIS A 379 1.23 20.23 -1.39
CA HIS A 379 0.11 20.86 -2.07
C HIS A 379 -0.41 22.07 -1.31
N SER A 380 -0.41 21.99 0.02
CA SER A 380 -0.80 23.10 0.90
C SER A 380 0.16 24.28 0.71
N ARG A 381 1.48 24.03 0.73
CA ARG A 381 2.49 25.06 0.42
C ARG A 381 2.25 25.68 -0.95
N ARG A 382 2.08 24.84 -1.98
CA ARG A 382 1.85 25.33 -3.35
C ARG A 382 0.62 26.23 -3.45
N LEU A 383 -0.48 25.86 -2.77
CA LEU A 383 -1.68 26.68 -2.69
C LEU A 383 -1.36 28.06 -2.07
N HIS A 384 -0.64 28.09 -0.94
CA HIS A 384 -0.30 29.34 -0.27
C HIS A 384 0.61 30.24 -1.12
N GLU A 385 1.61 29.66 -1.79
CA GLU A 385 2.48 30.39 -2.74
C GLU A 385 1.67 31.04 -3.86
N ILE A 386 0.71 30.31 -4.45
CA ILE A 386 -0.14 30.83 -5.52
C ILE A 386 -1.06 31.93 -4.99
N LEU A 387 -1.68 31.75 -3.82
CA LEU A 387 -2.52 32.78 -3.20
C LEU A 387 -1.72 34.06 -2.91
N ALA A 388 -0.50 33.93 -2.39
CA ALA A 388 0.40 35.05 -2.16
C ALA A 388 0.77 35.76 -3.46
N ALA A 389 1.12 35.02 -4.51
CA ALA A 389 1.43 35.58 -5.84
C ALA A 389 0.23 36.31 -6.47
N LYS A 390 -1.00 35.93 -6.11
CA LYS A 390 -2.24 36.58 -6.53
C LYS A 390 -2.70 37.72 -5.60
N GLY A 391 -1.84 38.18 -4.69
CA GLY A 391 -2.09 39.34 -3.84
C GLY A 391 -2.80 39.03 -2.52
N HIS A 392 -2.92 37.76 -2.14
CA HIS A 392 -3.55 37.32 -0.89
C HIS A 392 -2.56 36.50 -0.03
N PRO A 393 -1.45 37.10 0.45
CA PRO A 393 -0.54 36.41 1.36
C PRO A 393 -1.24 36.13 2.69
N LEU A 394 -1.06 34.92 3.22
CA LEU A 394 -1.56 34.51 4.53
C LEU A 394 -0.35 34.15 5.42
N PRO A 395 -0.20 34.75 6.61
CA PRO A 395 0.91 34.40 7.49
C PRO A 395 0.76 32.98 8.03
N MET A 396 1.57 32.03 7.57
CA MET A 396 1.51 30.66 8.06
C MET A 396 2.67 30.37 9.00
N ASN A 397 2.38 29.81 10.16
CA ASN A 397 3.43 29.21 10.98
C ASN A 397 4.03 28.00 10.24
N PRO A 398 5.34 27.74 10.36
CA PRO A 398 5.93 26.55 9.77
C PRO A 398 5.45 25.28 10.49
N ILE A 399 5.72 24.13 9.88
CA ILE A 399 5.57 22.83 10.53
C ILE A 399 6.90 22.48 11.22
N LEU A 400 6.86 22.11 12.50
CA LEU A 400 7.99 21.47 13.17
C LEU A 400 8.02 20.00 12.77
N ARG A 401 9.04 19.61 12.00
CA ARG A 401 9.28 18.24 11.59
C ARG A 401 10.22 17.54 12.55
N ILE A 402 9.85 16.30 12.90
CA ILE A 402 10.66 15.43 13.76
C ILE A 402 11.09 14.21 12.97
N ARG A 403 12.39 13.91 12.99
CA ARG A 403 12.92 12.67 12.45
C ARG A 403 13.53 11.86 13.58
N TYR A 404 12.83 10.77 13.92
CA TYR A 404 13.34 9.80 14.87
C TYR A 404 14.22 8.74 14.22
N ASP A 405 15.12 8.22 15.04
CA ASP A 405 15.94 7.06 14.74
C ASP A 405 15.85 6.04 15.89
N THR A 406 14.63 5.56 16.10
CA THR A 406 14.25 4.72 17.25
C THR A 406 15.07 3.43 17.32
N TRP A 407 15.37 2.80 16.18
CA TRP A 407 16.19 1.60 16.14
C TRP A 407 17.64 1.87 16.53
N ALA A 408 18.24 2.99 16.11
CA ALA A 408 19.59 3.32 16.59
C ALA A 408 19.62 3.65 18.09
N ALA A 409 18.56 4.26 18.61
CA ALA A 409 18.42 4.57 20.02
C ALA A 409 18.33 3.32 20.91
N LEU A 410 18.03 2.13 20.37
CA LEU A 410 18.03 0.87 21.14
C LEU A 410 19.40 0.48 21.72
N ARG A 411 20.48 1.17 21.36
CA ARG A 411 21.83 0.93 21.90
C ARG A 411 21.92 1.04 23.42
N VAL A 412 21.02 1.81 24.05
CA VAL A 412 21.00 2.02 25.51
C VAL A 412 20.16 0.97 26.25
N CYS A 413 19.45 0.11 25.52
CA CYS A 413 18.52 -0.86 26.10
C CYS A 413 19.22 -2.17 26.44
N CYS A 414 18.87 -2.77 27.58
CA CYS A 414 19.36 -4.10 27.98
C CYS A 414 18.27 -5.17 27.81
N SER A 415 17.72 -5.28 26.60
CA SER A 415 16.59 -6.19 26.32
C SER A 415 16.93 -7.18 25.21
N TRP A 416 16.42 -8.41 25.35
CA TRP A 416 16.46 -9.43 24.30
C TRP A 416 15.16 -9.44 23.53
N LEU A 417 15.30 -9.36 22.21
CA LEU A 417 14.20 -9.25 21.25
C LEU A 417 14.14 -10.54 20.43
N ARG A 418 12.98 -11.18 20.44
CA ARG A 418 12.64 -12.23 19.49
C ARG A 418 12.18 -11.60 18.19
N LEU A 419 12.83 -11.95 17.10
CA LEU A 419 12.51 -11.42 15.79
C LEU A 419 11.29 -12.14 15.20
N PRO A 420 10.36 -11.40 14.58
CA PRO A 420 9.26 -12.01 13.86
C PRO A 420 9.77 -12.74 12.62
N GLU A 421 9.03 -13.76 12.14
CA GLU A 421 9.45 -14.63 11.03
C GLU A 421 10.03 -13.88 9.81
N PRO A 422 9.45 -12.76 9.36
CA PRO A 422 10.00 -12.05 8.21
C PRO A 422 11.41 -11.48 8.43
N LEU A 423 11.82 -11.23 9.68
CA LEU A 423 13.09 -10.63 10.06
C LEU A 423 14.16 -11.67 10.48
N GLN A 424 13.77 -12.88 10.87
CA GLN A 424 14.71 -13.88 11.39
C GLN A 424 15.82 -14.23 10.39
N ARG A 425 15.44 -14.53 9.14
CA ARG A 425 16.42 -14.87 8.10
C ARG A 425 17.28 -13.67 7.66
N PRO A 426 16.71 -12.46 7.42
CA PRO A 426 17.51 -11.26 7.17
C PRO A 426 18.57 -10.99 8.25
N PHE A 427 18.24 -11.15 9.53
CA PHE A 427 19.20 -10.94 10.62
C PHE A 427 20.11 -12.16 10.88
N GLY A 428 19.72 -13.34 10.41
CA GLY A 428 20.43 -14.60 10.57
C GLY A 428 20.24 -15.26 11.95
N THR A 429 19.24 -14.84 12.72
CA THR A 429 18.98 -15.30 14.09
C THR A 429 17.49 -15.17 14.44
N GLU A 430 17.00 -15.97 15.37
CA GLU A 430 15.65 -15.84 15.92
C GLU A 430 15.56 -14.79 17.03
N GLU A 431 16.67 -14.57 17.74
CA GLU A 431 16.74 -13.63 18.86
C GLU A 431 17.98 -12.73 18.73
N VAL A 432 17.84 -11.48 19.16
CA VAL A 432 18.89 -10.46 19.10
C VAL A 432 18.78 -9.54 20.31
N CYS A 433 19.90 -9.15 20.90
CA CYS A 433 19.88 -8.10 21.92
C CYS A 433 19.68 -6.72 21.27
N ALA A 434 18.97 -5.82 21.97
CA ALA A 434 18.63 -4.48 21.47
C ALA A 434 19.83 -3.68 20.92
N PRO A 435 21.02 -3.67 21.56
CA PRO A 435 22.19 -2.99 21.00
C PRO A 435 22.71 -3.61 19.70
N SER A 436 22.63 -4.95 19.56
CA SER A 436 23.00 -5.62 18.31
C SER A 436 22.02 -5.29 17.18
N LEU A 437 20.73 -5.17 17.48
CA LEU A 437 19.74 -4.72 16.49
C LEU A 437 20.03 -3.28 16.05
N SER A 438 20.28 -2.38 17.01
CA SER A 438 20.64 -0.98 16.76
C SER A 438 21.82 -0.84 15.79
N ASN A 439 22.87 -1.65 16.00
CA ASN A 439 24.07 -1.58 15.17
C ASN A 439 23.88 -2.19 13.76
N ARG A 440 23.03 -3.20 13.60
CA ARG A 440 22.97 -4.01 12.37
C ARG A 440 21.79 -3.71 11.45
N TRP A 441 20.72 -3.08 11.93
CA TRP A 441 19.46 -3.03 11.17
C TRP A 441 19.59 -2.32 9.80
N ARG A 442 20.48 -1.31 9.69
CA ARG A 442 20.74 -0.60 8.43
C ARG A 442 21.46 -1.48 7.42
N ASP A 443 22.52 -2.15 7.85
CA ASP A 443 23.27 -3.09 7.02
C ASP A 443 22.35 -4.19 6.50
N VAL A 444 21.50 -4.76 7.38
CA VAL A 444 20.49 -5.74 6.98
C VAL A 444 19.51 -5.17 5.96
N ALA A 445 19.02 -3.94 6.16
CA ALA A 445 18.13 -3.28 5.22
C ALA A 445 18.77 -3.06 3.84
N ASP A 446 20.05 -2.66 3.80
CA ASP A 446 20.82 -2.50 2.56
C ASP A 446 21.09 -3.82 1.85
N GLU A 447 21.47 -4.86 2.60
CA GLU A 447 21.61 -6.22 2.07
C GLU A 447 20.29 -6.70 1.45
N GLN A 448 19.16 -6.46 2.13
CA GLN A 448 17.84 -6.85 1.63
C GLN A 448 17.44 -6.08 0.36
N ARG A 449 17.77 -4.78 0.27
CA ARG A 449 17.61 -4.01 -0.98
C ARG A 449 18.44 -4.61 -2.11
N GLY A 450 19.67 -5.03 -1.81
CA GLY A 450 20.55 -5.74 -2.75
C GLY A 450 19.91 -7.01 -3.29
N ILE A 451 19.32 -7.83 -2.41
CA ILE A 451 18.60 -9.06 -2.78
C ILE A 451 17.43 -8.76 -3.71
N LEU A 452 16.62 -7.73 -3.42
CA LEU A 452 15.50 -7.36 -4.29
C LEU A 452 15.97 -7.00 -5.70
N SER A 453 17.08 -6.26 -5.80
CA SER A 453 17.70 -5.93 -7.09
C SER A 453 18.24 -7.17 -7.81
N GLU A 454 18.91 -8.06 -7.10
CA GLU A 454 19.44 -9.31 -7.65
C GLU A 454 18.32 -10.22 -8.17
N LEU A 455 17.27 -10.43 -7.36
CA LEU A 455 16.07 -11.17 -7.78
C LEU A 455 15.48 -10.55 -9.04
N GLY A 456 15.35 -9.22 -9.13
CA GLY A 456 14.84 -8.55 -10.33
C GLY A 456 15.59 -8.87 -11.62
N LYS A 457 16.86 -9.30 -11.55
CA LYS A 457 17.69 -9.69 -12.69
C LYS A 457 17.48 -11.14 -13.12
N LEU A 458 16.97 -12.02 -12.24
CA LEU A 458 16.75 -13.44 -12.52
C LEU A 458 15.47 -13.62 -13.35
N ARG A 459 15.63 -13.83 -14.67
CA ARG A 459 14.51 -13.91 -15.62
C ARG A 459 14.16 -15.35 -15.97
N ARG A 460 15.13 -16.27 -15.96
CA ARG A 460 14.94 -17.69 -16.30
C ARG A 460 14.73 -18.53 -15.03
N PRO A 461 13.86 -19.57 -15.06
CA PRO A 461 13.63 -20.40 -13.89
C PRO A 461 14.90 -21.08 -13.34
N ILE A 462 15.79 -21.53 -14.22
CA ILE A 462 17.06 -22.15 -13.82
C ILE A 462 17.98 -21.16 -13.06
N GLU A 463 17.99 -19.88 -13.44
CA GLU A 463 18.77 -18.85 -12.73
C GLU A 463 18.26 -18.67 -11.31
N LEU A 464 16.92 -18.66 -11.15
CA LEU A 464 16.28 -18.60 -9.83
C LEU A 464 16.60 -19.84 -8.99
N ILE A 465 16.50 -21.05 -9.57
CA ILE A 465 16.76 -22.30 -8.85
C ILE A 465 18.22 -22.37 -8.40
N ARG A 466 19.18 -22.00 -9.26
CA ARG A 466 20.61 -21.92 -8.89
C ARG A 466 20.89 -20.86 -7.83
N PHE A 467 20.23 -19.71 -7.91
CA PHE A 467 20.30 -18.70 -6.86
C PHE A 467 19.78 -19.24 -5.52
N LEU A 468 18.67 -19.99 -5.53
CA LEU A 468 18.12 -20.61 -4.33
C LEU A 468 19.08 -21.67 -3.75
N ASP A 469 19.72 -22.50 -4.58
CA ASP A 469 20.76 -23.43 -4.13
C ASP A 469 21.94 -22.69 -3.47
N GLN A 470 22.51 -21.69 -4.14
CA GLN A 470 23.62 -20.92 -3.59
C GLN A 470 23.30 -20.25 -2.25
N ARG A 471 22.06 -19.78 -2.07
CA ARG A 471 21.65 -18.98 -0.90
C ARG A 471 21.01 -19.78 0.23
N LEU A 472 20.37 -20.91 -0.05
CA LEU A 472 19.68 -21.75 0.94
C LEU A 472 20.37 -23.10 1.14
N GLY A 473 21.07 -23.60 0.12
CA GLY A 473 21.61 -24.94 0.09
C GLY A 473 20.54 -26.02 0.29
N GLY A 474 21.00 -27.19 0.74
CA GLY A 474 20.14 -28.31 1.13
C GLY A 474 19.33 -28.85 -0.04
N SER A 475 17.99 -28.89 0.12
CA SER A 475 17.08 -29.45 -0.87
C SER A 475 17.14 -28.75 -2.23
N TRP A 476 17.53 -27.47 -2.29
CA TRP A 476 17.63 -26.73 -3.54
C TRP A 476 18.75 -27.23 -4.46
N ARG A 477 19.83 -27.80 -3.90
CA ARG A 477 20.87 -28.45 -4.69
C ARG A 477 20.31 -29.64 -5.48
N CYS A 478 19.62 -30.54 -4.77
CA CYS A 478 18.98 -31.69 -5.37
C CYS A 478 17.93 -31.28 -6.42
N LEU A 479 17.14 -30.24 -6.12
CA LEU A 479 16.15 -29.72 -7.08
C LEU A 479 16.79 -29.06 -8.31
N ALA A 480 17.96 -28.43 -8.17
CA ALA A 480 18.70 -27.87 -9.29
C ALA A 480 19.21 -28.97 -10.22
N GLU A 481 19.86 -30.00 -9.67
CA GLU A 481 20.32 -31.18 -10.40
C GLU A 481 19.17 -31.91 -11.08
N GLU A 482 18.06 -32.12 -10.35
CA GLU A 482 16.85 -32.73 -10.90
C GLU A 482 16.29 -31.90 -12.06
N TYR A 483 16.19 -30.58 -11.90
CA TYR A 483 15.68 -29.69 -12.93
C TYR A 483 16.54 -29.72 -14.21
N GLU A 484 17.86 -29.74 -14.08
CA GLU A 484 18.79 -29.84 -15.21
C GLU A 484 18.67 -31.21 -15.91
N GLY A 485 18.51 -32.29 -15.16
CA GLY A 485 18.23 -33.62 -15.70
C GLY A 485 16.91 -33.67 -16.48
N LEU A 486 15.83 -33.13 -15.91
CA LEU A 486 14.52 -33.02 -16.59
C LEU A 486 14.61 -32.14 -17.84
N HIS A 487 15.35 -31.04 -17.78
CA HIS A 487 15.55 -30.15 -18.93
C HIS A 487 16.28 -30.87 -20.07
N SER A 488 17.34 -31.61 -19.75
CA SER A 488 18.12 -32.39 -20.72
C SER A 488 17.27 -33.47 -21.39
N ARG A 489 16.43 -34.18 -20.63
CA ARG A 489 15.47 -35.16 -21.17
C ARG A 489 14.47 -34.52 -22.13
N LEU A 490 13.94 -33.35 -21.79
CA LEU A 490 13.01 -32.61 -22.67
C LEU A 490 13.70 -32.07 -23.92
N GLN A 491 14.98 -31.70 -23.83
CA GLN A 491 15.76 -31.27 -24.99
C GLN A 491 16.01 -32.44 -25.96
N ALA A 492 16.41 -33.61 -25.45
CA ALA A 492 16.54 -34.82 -26.27
C ALA A 492 15.21 -35.18 -26.97
N LEU A 493 14.09 -35.10 -26.24
CA LEU A 493 12.76 -35.27 -26.81
C LEU A 493 12.44 -34.25 -27.92
N GLN A 494 12.85 -32.98 -27.75
CA GLN A 494 12.68 -31.96 -28.79
C GLN A 494 13.50 -32.26 -30.05
N GLU A 495 14.70 -32.80 -29.90
CA GLU A 495 15.56 -33.23 -31.01
C GLU A 495 14.92 -34.41 -31.77
N ASP A 496 14.37 -35.39 -31.07
CA ASP A 496 13.66 -36.51 -31.71
C ASP A 496 12.39 -36.05 -32.42
N LEU A 497 11.62 -35.13 -31.82
CA LEU A 497 10.48 -34.50 -32.48
C LEU A 497 10.89 -33.66 -33.70
N ALA A 498 12.07 -33.03 -33.69
CA ALA A 498 12.60 -32.31 -34.82
C ALA A 498 12.94 -33.25 -35.98
N LYS A 499 13.56 -34.40 -35.71
CA LYS A 499 13.84 -35.44 -36.71
C LYS A 499 12.54 -35.96 -37.36
N LEU A 500 11.52 -36.26 -36.55
CA LEU A 500 10.20 -36.70 -37.07
C LEU A 500 9.54 -35.61 -37.94
N LYS A 501 9.65 -34.34 -37.55
CA LYS A 501 9.14 -33.21 -38.35
C LYS A 501 9.89 -33.07 -39.68
N GLU A 502 11.20 -33.26 -39.67
CA GLU A 502 12.04 -33.20 -40.87
C GLU A 502 11.72 -34.33 -41.85
N GLN A 503 11.65 -35.57 -41.37
CA GLN A 503 11.23 -36.74 -42.16
C GLN A 503 9.86 -36.53 -42.79
N ARG A 504 8.89 -36.00 -42.02
CA ARG A 504 7.57 -35.69 -42.54
C ARG A 504 7.61 -34.59 -43.61
N ARG A 505 8.46 -33.57 -43.46
CA ARG A 505 8.66 -32.53 -44.48
C ARG A 505 9.24 -33.11 -45.77
N ALA A 506 10.17 -34.06 -45.67
CA ALA A 506 10.71 -34.79 -46.81
C ALA A 506 9.61 -35.60 -47.52
N LEU A 507 8.79 -36.36 -46.79
CA LEU A 507 7.67 -37.12 -47.37
C LEU A 507 6.62 -36.22 -48.04
N TYR A 508 6.32 -35.04 -47.47
CA TYR A 508 5.43 -34.09 -48.14
C TYR A 508 6.01 -33.56 -49.45
N THR A 509 7.33 -33.41 -49.52
CA THR A 509 8.03 -33.03 -50.75
C THR A 509 7.96 -34.18 -51.77
N GLU A 510 8.20 -35.41 -51.34
CA GLU A 510 8.07 -36.62 -52.17
C GLU A 510 6.64 -36.79 -52.71
N LEU A 511 5.61 -36.63 -51.87
CA LEU A 511 4.20 -36.69 -52.27
C LEU A 511 3.87 -35.64 -53.34
N ARG A 512 4.49 -34.46 -53.27
CA ARG A 512 4.33 -33.40 -54.27
C ARG A 512 4.92 -33.81 -55.62
N GLU A 513 6.11 -34.41 -55.61
CA GLU A 513 6.77 -34.92 -56.82
C GLU A 513 6.03 -36.12 -57.41
N LEU A 514 5.60 -37.08 -56.58
CA LEU A 514 4.78 -38.21 -57.01
C LEU A 514 3.45 -37.77 -57.63
N ARG A 515 2.85 -36.68 -57.12
CA ARG A 515 1.65 -36.08 -57.74
C ARG A 515 1.95 -35.55 -59.14
N LYS A 516 3.11 -34.93 -59.35
CA LYS A 516 3.55 -34.43 -60.66
C LYS A 516 3.82 -35.60 -61.62
N LEU A 517 4.59 -36.59 -61.19
CA LEU A 517 4.89 -37.80 -61.97
C LEU A 517 3.63 -38.58 -62.35
N ARG A 518 2.62 -38.63 -61.47
CA ARG A 518 1.34 -39.27 -61.78
C ARG A 518 0.64 -38.57 -62.93
N VAL A 519 0.57 -37.24 -62.88
CA VAL A 519 -0.05 -36.44 -63.93
C VAL A 519 0.68 -36.63 -65.25
N GLU A 520 2.02 -36.62 -65.24
CA GLU A 520 2.84 -36.86 -66.43
C GLU A 520 2.63 -38.26 -67.02
N ALA A 521 2.62 -39.31 -66.19
CA ALA A 521 2.38 -40.68 -66.62
C ALA A 521 0.95 -40.90 -67.14
N GLU A 522 -0.07 -40.33 -66.48
CA GLU A 522 -1.47 -40.35 -66.95
C GLU A 522 -1.62 -39.61 -68.29
N MET A 523 -0.94 -38.47 -68.45
CA MET A 523 -0.92 -37.72 -69.71
C MET A 523 -0.23 -38.48 -70.84
N ALA A 524 0.92 -39.12 -70.58
CA ALA A 524 1.65 -39.93 -71.56
C ALA A 524 0.81 -41.14 -72.00
N LYS A 525 0.21 -41.85 -71.04
CA LYS A 525 -0.74 -42.94 -71.27
C LYS A 525 -1.94 -42.50 -72.12
N GLY A 526 -2.56 -41.38 -71.78
CA GLY A 526 -3.71 -40.83 -72.51
C GLY A 526 -3.33 -40.28 -73.90
N ARG A 527 -2.11 -39.80 -74.09
CA ARG A 527 -1.56 -39.39 -75.38
C ARG A 527 -1.35 -40.60 -76.29
N HIS A 528 -0.63 -41.62 -75.81
CA HIS A 528 -0.40 -42.87 -76.56
C HIS A 528 -1.70 -43.54 -76.95
N TRP A 529 -2.69 -43.60 -76.05
CA TRP A 529 -4.02 -44.14 -76.36
C TRP A 529 -4.67 -43.42 -77.55
N ARG A 530 -4.71 -42.08 -77.53
CA ARG A 530 -5.31 -41.27 -78.62
C ARG A 530 -4.53 -41.36 -79.92
N GLU A 531 -3.20 -41.41 -79.84
CA GLU A 531 -2.34 -41.37 -81.01
C GLU A 531 -2.17 -42.74 -81.69
N ARG A 532 -2.26 -43.84 -80.96
CA ARG A 532 -1.88 -45.17 -81.46
C ARG A 532 -2.96 -46.24 -81.38
N ILE A 533 -4.00 -46.08 -80.54
CA ILE A 533 -4.96 -47.15 -80.27
C ILE A 533 -6.42 -46.75 -80.56
N PHE A 534 -6.85 -45.59 -80.07
CA PHE A 534 -8.24 -45.13 -80.22
C PHE A 534 -8.60 -44.95 -81.70
N GLU A 535 -9.65 -45.65 -82.15
CA GLU A 535 -10.14 -45.65 -83.55
C GLU A 535 -9.09 -46.07 -84.59
N LYS A 536 -8.12 -46.90 -84.18
CA LYS A 536 -7.05 -47.45 -85.04
C LYS A 536 -6.95 -48.97 -84.87
N GLU A 537 -6.25 -49.64 -85.78
CA GLU A 537 -5.84 -51.05 -85.62
C GLU A 537 -4.43 -51.09 -84.99
N PRO A 538 -4.31 -51.31 -83.66
CA PRO A 538 -3.03 -51.19 -82.97
C PRO A 538 -2.11 -52.37 -83.30
N ALA A 539 -0.82 -52.08 -83.53
CA ALA A 539 0.17 -53.14 -83.66
C ALA A 539 0.43 -53.80 -82.28
N PRO A 540 0.92 -55.05 -82.24
CA PRO A 540 1.27 -55.72 -80.98
C PRO A 540 2.22 -54.88 -80.09
N GLY A 541 3.11 -54.10 -80.70
CA GLY A 541 4.00 -53.18 -79.98
C GLY A 541 3.28 -51.98 -79.33
N ASP A 542 2.18 -51.48 -79.91
CA ASP A 542 1.41 -50.37 -79.34
C ASP A 542 0.63 -50.80 -78.10
N LEU A 543 0.13 -52.05 -78.09
CA LEU A 543 -0.51 -52.66 -76.92
C LEU A 543 0.51 -52.94 -75.80
N ALA A 544 1.70 -53.43 -76.15
CA ALA A 544 2.78 -53.62 -75.18
C ALA A 544 3.24 -52.30 -74.53
N GLU A 545 3.35 -51.23 -75.32
CA GLU A 545 3.71 -49.90 -74.80
C GLU A 545 2.60 -49.29 -73.93
N ARG A 546 1.33 -49.52 -74.28
CA ARG A 546 0.19 -49.10 -73.46
C ARG A 546 0.17 -49.81 -72.11
N GLU A 547 0.52 -51.09 -72.09
CA GLU A 547 0.67 -51.89 -70.88
C GLU A 547 1.84 -51.39 -70.02
N ARG A 548 2.99 -51.07 -70.63
CA ARG A 548 4.11 -50.41 -69.95
C ARG A 548 3.69 -49.10 -69.27
N LEU A 549 2.94 -48.25 -69.97
CA LEU A 549 2.42 -46.98 -69.43
C LEU A 549 1.33 -47.18 -68.37
N THR A 550 0.54 -48.26 -68.43
CA THR A 550 -0.37 -48.64 -67.33
C THR A 550 0.43 -48.98 -66.08
N GLN A 551 1.45 -49.84 -66.22
CA GLN A 551 2.31 -50.25 -65.12
C GLN A 551 3.07 -49.06 -64.52
N GLU A 552 3.45 -48.08 -65.34
CA GLU A 552 4.10 -46.84 -64.88
C GLU A 552 3.17 -45.98 -64.01
N VAL A 553 1.91 -45.82 -64.40
CA VAL A 553 0.89 -45.13 -63.58
C VAL A 553 0.61 -45.90 -62.28
N GLU A 554 0.46 -47.21 -62.34
CA GLU A 554 0.23 -48.06 -61.17
C GLU A 554 1.40 -48.00 -60.18
N LYS A 555 2.64 -48.00 -60.69
CA LYS A 555 3.86 -47.86 -59.88
C LYS A 555 3.87 -46.54 -59.12
N VAL A 556 3.49 -45.42 -59.76
CA VAL A 556 3.43 -44.10 -59.10
C VAL A 556 2.28 -44.04 -58.09
N LEU A 557 1.13 -44.64 -58.38
CA LEU A 557 0.00 -44.74 -57.44
C LEU A 557 0.37 -45.55 -56.20
N HIS A 558 1.08 -46.67 -56.37
CA HIS A 558 1.55 -47.50 -55.27
C HIS A 558 2.56 -46.73 -54.40
N ALA A 559 3.56 -46.11 -55.01
CA ALA A 559 4.54 -45.27 -54.31
C ALA A 559 3.88 -44.13 -53.52
N ARG A 560 2.84 -43.50 -54.10
CA ARG A 560 2.07 -42.46 -53.40
C ARG A 560 1.32 -43.02 -52.18
N THR A 561 0.69 -44.18 -52.33
CA THR A 561 -0.07 -44.81 -51.23
C THR A 561 0.87 -45.19 -50.08
N ASP A 562 2.07 -45.70 -50.40
CA ASP A 562 3.12 -45.97 -49.42
C ASP A 562 3.62 -44.71 -48.72
N ALA A 563 3.84 -43.62 -49.45
CA ALA A 563 4.23 -42.34 -48.88
C ALA A 563 3.14 -41.75 -47.97
N ASP A 564 1.86 -41.82 -48.36
CA ASP A 564 0.73 -41.40 -47.55
C ASP A 564 0.62 -42.24 -46.26
N ARG A 565 0.82 -43.57 -46.33
CA ARG A 565 0.87 -44.46 -45.15
C ARG A 565 2.00 -44.05 -44.19
N ARG A 566 3.22 -43.83 -44.70
CA ARG A 566 4.37 -43.39 -43.90
C ARG A 566 4.13 -42.04 -43.20
N VAL A 567 3.44 -41.09 -43.85
CA VAL A 567 3.06 -39.82 -43.20
C VAL A 567 2.11 -40.05 -42.03
N HIS A 568 1.15 -40.97 -42.15
CA HIS A 568 0.23 -41.31 -41.06
C HIS A 568 0.95 -42.01 -39.91
N GLU A 569 1.88 -42.92 -40.20
CA GLU A 569 2.73 -43.59 -39.22
C GLU A 569 3.57 -42.58 -38.42
N LEU A 570 4.26 -41.65 -39.09
CA LEU A 570 5.05 -40.60 -38.41
C LEU A 570 4.18 -39.67 -37.55
N ARG A 571 2.94 -39.37 -37.96
CA ARG A 571 2.00 -38.59 -37.13
C ARG A 571 1.60 -39.35 -35.87
N ARG A 572 1.32 -40.65 -36.00
CA ARG A 572 0.97 -41.52 -34.87
C ARG A 572 2.15 -41.65 -33.91
N GLU A 573 3.37 -41.82 -34.43
CA GLU A 573 4.60 -41.88 -33.65
C GLU A 573 4.86 -40.57 -32.91
N GLN A 574 4.73 -39.43 -33.60
CA GLN A 574 4.83 -38.10 -32.96
C GLN A 574 3.82 -37.94 -31.82
N GLN A 575 2.56 -38.32 -32.05
CA GLN A 575 1.51 -38.21 -31.03
C GLN A 575 1.81 -39.13 -29.85
N ALA A 576 2.19 -40.38 -30.10
CA ALA A 576 2.52 -41.36 -29.06
C ALA A 576 3.69 -40.91 -28.19
N LEU A 577 4.71 -40.30 -28.80
CA LEU A 577 5.88 -39.77 -28.09
C LEU A 577 5.51 -38.62 -27.16
N VAL A 578 4.66 -37.68 -27.61
CA VAL A 578 4.21 -36.54 -26.80
C VAL A 578 3.22 -36.95 -25.71
N SER A 579 2.32 -37.90 -26.01
CA SER A 579 1.34 -38.40 -25.04
C SER A 579 1.88 -39.46 -24.09
N HIS A 580 3.17 -39.81 -24.19
CA HIS A 580 3.76 -40.82 -23.33
C HIS A 580 3.68 -40.38 -21.85
N PRO A 581 3.17 -41.22 -20.93
CA PRO A 581 2.98 -40.83 -19.52
C PRO A 581 4.25 -40.32 -18.85
N GLU A 582 5.42 -40.85 -19.22
CA GLU A 582 6.70 -40.36 -18.69
C GLU A 582 7.03 -38.93 -19.12
N VAL A 583 6.71 -38.54 -20.36
CA VAL A 583 6.93 -37.19 -20.88
C VAL A 583 6.03 -36.20 -20.13
N GLN A 584 4.77 -36.58 -19.91
CA GLN A 584 3.83 -35.78 -19.11
C GLN A 584 4.34 -35.60 -17.67
N ARG A 585 4.78 -36.70 -17.01
CA ARG A 585 5.37 -36.63 -15.66
C ARG A 585 6.62 -35.73 -15.60
N VAL A 586 7.49 -35.77 -16.61
CA VAL A 586 8.67 -34.90 -16.69
C VAL A 586 8.25 -33.43 -16.79
N HIS A 587 7.25 -33.11 -17.62
CA HIS A 587 6.70 -31.76 -17.73
C HIS A 587 6.07 -31.29 -16.40
N GLU A 588 5.23 -32.11 -15.78
CA GLU A 588 4.56 -31.80 -14.51
C GLU A 588 5.57 -31.59 -13.38
N ARG A 589 6.57 -32.47 -13.25
CA ARG A 589 7.60 -32.36 -12.22
C ARG A 589 8.43 -31.09 -12.43
N ARG A 590 8.83 -30.79 -13.68
CA ARG A 590 9.53 -29.55 -14.00
C ARG A 590 8.70 -28.33 -13.60
N GLN A 591 7.41 -28.28 -13.95
CA GLN A 591 6.53 -27.17 -13.60
C GLN A 591 6.35 -27.03 -12.07
N SER A 592 6.29 -28.16 -11.36
CA SER A 592 6.22 -28.19 -9.89
C SER A 592 7.45 -27.56 -9.24
N ILE A 593 8.66 -27.89 -9.71
CA ILE A 593 9.91 -27.26 -9.24
C ILE A 593 9.91 -25.76 -9.54
N GLU A 594 9.47 -25.33 -10.73
CA GLU A 594 9.37 -23.90 -11.05
C GLU A 594 8.37 -23.17 -10.15
N LEU A 595 7.25 -23.80 -9.81
CA LEU A 595 6.25 -23.23 -8.91
C LEU A 595 6.80 -23.09 -7.49
N GLU A 596 7.49 -24.12 -6.98
CA GLU A 596 8.14 -24.08 -5.67
C GLU A 596 9.19 -22.95 -5.61
N ALA A 597 9.98 -22.78 -6.68
CA ALA A 597 10.96 -21.70 -6.78
C ALA A 597 10.30 -20.31 -6.75
N GLU A 598 9.20 -20.11 -7.49
CA GLU A 598 8.45 -18.84 -7.48
C GLU A 598 7.76 -18.57 -6.13
N LEU A 599 7.25 -19.60 -5.45
CA LEU A 599 6.73 -19.47 -4.07
C LEU A 599 7.83 -19.07 -3.10
N LYS A 600 9.03 -19.65 -3.24
CA LYS A 600 10.17 -19.27 -2.40
C LYS A 600 10.66 -17.86 -2.71
N ARG A 601 10.66 -17.45 -3.98
CA ARG A 601 10.94 -16.08 -4.41
C ARG A 601 9.98 -15.09 -3.76
N LEU A 602 8.67 -15.37 -3.78
CA LEU A 602 7.66 -14.53 -3.12
C LEU A 602 7.98 -14.32 -1.63
N ARG A 603 8.30 -15.40 -0.91
CA ARG A 603 8.68 -15.31 0.52
C ARG A 603 9.94 -14.49 0.74
N ILE A 604 10.97 -14.66 -0.11
CA ILE A 604 12.20 -13.86 -0.01
C ILE A 604 11.92 -12.38 -0.29
N ILE A 605 11.09 -12.06 -1.29
CA ILE A 605 10.70 -10.67 -1.58
C ILE A 605 9.98 -10.06 -0.38
N ARG A 606 9.02 -10.79 0.21
CA ARG A 606 8.29 -10.35 1.42
C ARG A 606 9.26 -10.06 2.56
N GLN A 607 10.13 -11.01 2.90
CA GLN A 607 11.16 -10.85 3.93
C GLN A 607 12.04 -9.61 3.67
N ALA A 608 12.52 -9.46 2.43
CA ALA A 608 13.41 -8.37 2.06
C ALA A 608 12.72 -7.00 2.13
N VAL A 609 11.46 -6.87 1.70
CA VAL A 609 10.71 -5.60 1.81
C VAL A 609 10.41 -5.28 3.27
N THR A 610 9.96 -6.25 4.06
CA THR A 610 9.68 -6.04 5.50
C THR A 610 10.94 -5.65 6.27
N ALA A 611 12.07 -6.33 6.05
CA ALA A 611 13.33 -6.04 6.75
C ALA A 611 14.07 -4.80 6.23
N SER A 612 13.67 -4.24 5.09
CA SER A 612 14.21 -2.96 4.59
C SER A 612 13.20 -1.82 4.83
N ARG A 613 12.25 -1.64 3.91
CA ARG A 613 11.26 -0.56 3.95
C ARG A 613 10.36 -0.64 5.19
N GLY A 614 9.97 -1.85 5.59
CA GLY A 614 9.16 -2.06 6.79
C GLY A 614 9.84 -1.59 8.07
N MET A 615 11.11 -2.00 8.25
CA MET A 615 11.95 -1.53 9.36
C MET A 615 12.15 -0.02 9.33
N GLU A 616 12.41 0.58 8.17
CA GLU A 616 12.56 2.04 8.04
C GLU A 616 11.28 2.81 8.39
N GLN A 617 10.11 2.30 8.00
CA GLN A 617 8.84 2.95 8.31
C GLN A 617 8.48 2.79 9.79
N ALA A 618 8.67 1.60 10.36
CA ALA A 618 8.52 1.34 11.79
C ALA A 618 9.48 2.21 12.62
N ASN A 619 10.71 2.46 12.13
CA ASN A 619 11.71 3.30 12.79
C ASN A 619 11.21 4.73 13.03
N ARG A 620 10.43 5.26 12.09
CA ARG A 620 9.98 6.67 12.07
C ARG A 620 8.66 6.87 12.81
N ARG A 621 7.84 5.83 12.89
CA ARG A 621 6.47 5.88 13.43
C ARG A 621 6.23 4.67 14.36
N PRO A 622 6.89 4.61 15.53
CA PRO A 622 6.71 3.52 16.48
C PRO A 622 5.34 3.65 17.19
N SER A 623 4.77 2.53 17.66
CA SER A 623 3.59 2.61 18.55
C SER A 623 3.96 3.09 19.94
N ALA A 624 3.01 3.75 20.58
CA ALA A 624 3.17 4.40 21.88
C ALA A 624 3.70 3.49 22.99
N TRP A 625 3.33 2.20 22.99
CA TRP A 625 3.72 1.28 24.05
C TRP A 625 5.12 0.69 23.87
N TRP A 626 5.73 0.74 22.68
CA TRP A 626 6.98 0.03 22.38
C TRP A 626 8.08 0.40 23.37
N PHE A 627 8.25 1.70 23.63
CA PHE A 627 9.30 2.20 24.53
C PHE A 627 9.18 1.63 25.92
N ARG A 628 7.97 1.65 26.46
CA ARG A 628 7.69 1.24 27.83
C ARG A 628 7.84 -0.27 28.03
N ILE A 629 7.45 -1.08 27.04
CA ILE A 629 7.55 -2.54 27.14
C ILE A 629 8.94 -3.08 26.80
N VAL A 630 9.65 -2.47 25.85
CA VAL A 630 11.00 -2.91 25.46
C VAL A 630 12.03 -2.40 26.46
N CYS A 631 11.87 -1.19 26.98
CA CYS A 631 12.83 -0.55 27.88
C CYS A 631 12.09 0.12 29.07
N PRO A 632 11.67 -0.66 30.08
CA PRO A 632 10.87 -0.16 31.21
C PRO A 632 11.53 0.90 32.10
N ASP A 633 12.81 1.19 31.95
CA ASP A 633 13.47 2.31 32.63
C ASP A 633 13.28 3.66 31.90
N GLY A 634 12.72 3.65 30.69
CA GLY A 634 12.51 4.82 29.85
C GLY A 634 13.77 5.35 29.15
N LEU A 635 14.91 4.65 29.24
CA LEU A 635 16.15 5.07 28.59
C LEU A 635 16.01 5.12 27.06
N TRP A 636 15.31 4.14 26.47
CA TRP A 636 15.09 4.12 25.02
C TRP A 636 14.35 5.36 24.51
N PHE A 637 13.27 5.76 25.18
CA PHE A 637 12.50 6.95 24.81
C PHE A 637 13.36 8.20 24.94
N ARG A 638 14.08 8.32 26.06
CA ARG A 638 14.97 9.45 26.31
C ARG A 638 16.04 9.58 25.23
N GLU A 639 16.74 8.49 24.92
CA GLU A 639 17.76 8.45 23.88
C GLU A 639 17.18 8.84 22.53
N THR A 640 16.01 8.29 22.18
CA THR A 640 15.31 8.59 20.92
C THR A 640 15.03 10.07 20.76
N VAL A 641 14.56 10.73 21.83
CA VAL A 641 14.24 12.16 21.83
C VAL A 641 15.51 13.02 21.84
N GLU A 642 16.54 12.61 22.60
CA GLU A 642 17.83 13.33 22.65
C GLU A 642 18.58 13.29 21.32
N THR A 643 18.45 12.21 20.55
CA THR A 643 19.12 12.04 19.25
C THR A 643 18.23 12.38 18.06
N ALA A 644 17.01 12.87 18.30
CA ALA A 644 16.08 13.24 17.24
C ALA A 644 16.59 14.45 16.47
N GLU A 645 16.35 14.45 15.15
CA GLU A 645 16.63 15.59 14.29
C GLU A 645 15.36 16.40 14.03
N TYR A 646 15.52 17.72 13.96
CA TYR A 646 14.41 18.64 13.77
C TYR A 646 14.68 19.61 12.63
N TYR A 647 13.61 20.04 11.95
CA TYR A 647 13.67 21.16 11.01
C TYR A 647 12.32 21.86 10.90
N LEU A 648 12.33 23.12 10.47
CA LEU A 648 11.13 23.87 10.15
C LEU A 648 10.81 23.71 8.68
N GLU A 649 9.65 23.15 8.38
CA GLU A 649 9.13 23.05 7.04
C GLU A 649 8.22 24.27 6.75
N PRO A 650 8.60 25.20 5.87
CA PRO A 650 7.79 26.38 5.58
C PRO A 650 6.50 26.00 4.86
N LEU A 651 5.45 26.80 5.08
CA LEU A 651 4.15 26.65 4.42
C LEU A 651 3.85 27.74 3.39
N SER A 652 4.70 28.76 3.26
CA SER A 652 4.52 29.88 2.34
C SER A 652 5.88 30.42 1.88
#